data_AF-A0A6P7RMX6-F1
#
_entry.id   AF-A0A6P7RMX6-F1
#
_cell.length_a   1.000
_cell.length_b   1.000
_cell.length_c   1.000
_cell.angle_alpha   90.00
_cell.angle_beta   90.00
_cell.angle_gamma   90.00
#
_symmetry.space_group_name_H-M   'P 1'
#
loop_
_entity.id
_entity.type
_entity.pdbx_description
1 polymer ?
#
loop_
_entity_poly.entity_id
_entity_poly.type
_entity_poly.pdbx_seq_one_letter_code
_entity_poly.pdbx_strand_id
1 'polypeptide(L)'
;MDGLGRVPRRTLAMSSSEEADLLRLEEVFSTTLARTISLILQPLLLADPEPSDPCGKECLRLLQQLHGSAQRLWYVTEQSLLSLRQRLYHPPSKGLETVMLLSNADYVLQAHMEYIKSYTDCVVAQAFQKVSKKRSEFWRSQRKALRQLLSSGSSEGSVGTTMCQALRQPLSQHVQKYVLLLLSLRDTLDENHPAQELVMHAVTLFGNLQSFMGQALDQAVATQALWHSLSSRLRDALCSPAHRLLQDSQDIPVVVTPLRAERVLLFDDSLVLLQGHNIHTFDLKLVWVKPGQDKCVLHILTPEEEISFCTRDPQGQVVWQWKVTQAVCQALCGKKDFPVLGSGRETSVPPECRCVAYTFRREGRLCQATYDGEWCRAKPHGKGTLKWPDGRNHVGTFYQGLEHGFGICLVPQASEDKFDCYKCHWREGRMCEYGICEYGTDEVYKGYFQAGLRHGFGILESVPQAPQPFRYTGHWERGQRSGYGIEDDRDRGERYIGMWQADQRHGPGVVVTQAGVCYQGTFQGDKMAGPGILLCEDDSLYEGTFTRDLTLLGKGKVTFPNGFTLDGSFSSGTDKGLYTQGVLDTAALPPDPSSTRKRQLGLGTFPVESRWQGVYSPFRDFLRLGCPGEQQEALLGFHMQRSRELRKSQEYLCCERTHPEDCVGSMEDTLKELLQHRKPKALQQYLRKALSNSRHPLGQLLRTLMMTFQATYSGIGANKHLQEMAQEEVKQHARELWAAYRGLLKVALQRQGQTLEEENMETRDLQVHGLLLPLILPSFYSELFTLYLLLHEREDGLYSRGITNLSLFPDTKLLEFLDVQKHLWPLKDLKLTSNQRYSLVRDKCFLTATECLQKIITTVHPREKLEILEKTYGEIEATVSRVLGCKYKLPMDDLLPLLIYVVSRARIQHLGAEIHLIRDMMDPVHTGGLHDFLLTALESCYEHIQKEDMRLHHLPGHWDARELW
;
A
#
# COMPACT_ATOMS: atom_id res chain seq x y z
N MET A 1 59.15 5.61 56.69
CA MET A 1 59.25 4.16 56.79
C MET A 1 58.78 3.58 55.46
N ASP A 2 59.58 3.33 54.43
CA ASP A 2 60.97 3.63 54.08
C ASP A 2 61.03 3.52 52.55
N GLY A 3 61.85 4.36 51.91
CA GLY A 3 62.00 4.32 50.45
C GLY A 3 62.46 5.64 49.83
N LEU A 4 63.52 6.23 50.37
CA LEU A 4 64.25 7.35 49.76
C LEU A 4 64.96 6.87 48.49
N GLY A 5 64.35 7.09 47.33
CA GLY A 5 65.01 7.04 46.03
C GLY A 5 65.29 8.47 45.53
N ARG A 6 66.50 8.99 45.78
CA ARG A 6 67.02 10.19 45.11
C ARG A 6 67.01 9.97 43.59
N VAL A 7 66.15 10.68 42.85
CA VAL A 7 66.21 10.73 41.39
C VAL A 7 67.29 11.77 40.99
N PRO A 8 68.23 11.43 40.09
CA PRO A 8 69.33 12.33 39.73
C PRO A 8 68.83 13.48 38.85
N ARG A 9 69.33 14.69 39.09
CA ARG A 9 69.35 15.79 38.11
C ARG A 9 70.19 15.32 36.91
N ARG A 10 69.56 14.75 35.88
CA ARG A 10 70.15 14.57 34.55
C ARG A 10 69.46 15.54 33.61
N THR A 11 70.30 16.35 32.98
CA THR A 11 70.05 17.37 31.98
C THR A 11 69.09 16.89 30.90
N LEU A 12 67.96 17.60 30.76
CA LEU A 12 67.01 17.50 29.65
C LEU A 12 67.77 17.78 28.34
N ALA A 13 68.00 16.74 27.56
CA ALA A 13 68.56 16.86 26.22
C ALA A 13 67.41 17.16 25.22
N MET A 14 67.41 18.38 24.70
CA MET A 14 66.72 18.85 23.49
C MET A 14 65.23 18.48 23.33
N SER A 15 64.38 18.91 24.29
CA SER A 15 62.96 19.15 24.05
C SER A 15 62.75 20.66 23.77
N SER A 16 61.88 21.02 22.83
CA SER A 16 61.52 22.43 22.54
C SER A 16 61.06 23.14 23.83
N SER A 17 61.38 24.43 23.99
CA SER A 17 61.05 25.21 25.20
C SER A 17 59.53 25.21 25.46
N GLU A 18 58.77 25.14 24.37
CA GLU A 18 57.32 25.23 24.27
C GLU A 18 56.61 23.97 24.83
N GLU A 19 57.18 22.77 24.62
CA GLU A 19 56.65 21.52 25.20
C GLU A 19 56.79 21.52 26.74
N ALA A 20 57.91 22.04 27.25
CA ALA A 20 58.12 22.20 28.69
C ALA A 20 57.20 23.26 29.30
N ASP A 21 56.87 24.32 28.54
CA ASP A 21 55.90 25.34 28.95
C ASP A 21 54.47 24.81 29.00
N LEU A 22 54.06 23.97 28.04
CA LEU A 22 52.78 23.26 28.06
C LEU A 22 52.66 22.33 29.28
N LEU A 23 53.73 21.60 29.61
CA LEU A 23 53.77 20.76 30.80
C LEU A 23 53.57 21.59 32.08
N ARG A 24 54.30 22.70 32.23
CA ARG A 24 54.17 23.60 33.39
C ARG A 24 52.77 24.17 33.52
N LEU A 25 52.13 24.52 32.41
CA LEU A 25 50.76 25.04 32.39
C LEU A 25 49.76 24.00 32.93
N GLU A 26 49.86 22.75 32.47
CA GLU A 26 49.01 21.63 32.90
C GLU A 26 49.18 21.29 34.38
N GLU A 27 50.43 21.29 34.89
CA GLU A 27 50.70 21.06 36.33
C GLU A 27 50.06 22.14 37.22
N VAL A 28 50.20 23.40 36.82
CA VAL A 28 49.59 24.53 37.54
C VAL A 28 48.06 24.44 37.47
N PHE A 29 47.51 24.07 36.33
CA PHE A 29 46.06 23.98 36.17
C PHE A 29 45.45 22.79 36.94
N SER A 30 46.04 21.60 36.87
CA SER A 30 45.59 20.44 37.65
C SER A 30 45.59 20.73 39.15
N THR A 31 46.69 21.29 39.67
CA THR A 31 46.79 21.65 41.09
C THR A 31 45.76 22.72 41.49
N THR A 32 45.46 23.65 40.59
CA THR A 32 44.43 24.67 40.80
C THR A 32 43.02 24.06 40.79
N LEU A 33 42.72 23.13 39.89
CA LEU A 33 41.45 22.40 39.86
C LEU A 33 41.25 21.55 41.13
N ALA A 34 42.26 20.81 41.57
CA ALA A 34 42.20 20.01 42.80
C ALA A 34 41.92 20.88 44.05
N ARG A 35 42.56 22.06 44.13
CA ARG A 35 42.27 23.06 45.17
C ARG A 35 40.86 23.62 45.07
N THR A 36 40.38 23.89 43.85
CA THR A 36 39.04 24.41 43.61
C THR A 36 37.96 23.41 44.01
N ILE A 37 38.16 22.13 43.69
CA ILE A 37 37.25 21.03 44.06
C ILE A 37 37.18 20.87 45.59
N SER A 38 38.33 20.85 46.26
CA SER A 38 38.42 20.63 47.72
C SER A 38 38.02 21.83 48.57
N LEU A 39 38.39 23.06 48.17
CA LEU A 39 38.14 24.27 48.96
C LEU A 39 36.80 24.94 48.65
N ILE A 40 36.23 24.72 47.46
CA ILE A 40 35.00 25.41 47.02
C ILE A 40 33.86 24.42 46.78
N LEU A 41 34.02 23.46 45.87
CA LEU A 41 32.89 22.62 45.43
C LEU A 41 32.46 21.59 46.48
N GLN A 42 33.39 20.92 47.16
CA GLN A 42 33.07 19.94 48.20
C GLN A 42 32.39 20.58 49.44
N PRO A 43 32.84 21.73 49.97
CA PRO A 43 32.12 22.44 51.05
C PRO A 43 30.74 22.99 50.64
N LEU A 44 30.54 23.32 49.35
CA LEU A 44 29.24 23.73 48.80
C LEU A 44 28.22 22.59 48.82
N LEU A 45 28.64 21.35 48.57
CA LEU A 45 27.77 20.17 48.63
C LEU A 45 27.40 19.78 50.07
N LEU A 46 28.34 19.96 51.01
CA LEU A 46 28.12 19.70 52.44
C LEU A 46 27.25 20.76 53.13
N ALA A 47 26.84 21.82 52.41
CA ALA A 47 26.12 22.95 52.98
C ALA A 47 24.71 22.63 53.46
N ASP A 48 24.02 21.72 52.76
CA ASP A 48 22.63 21.32 53.02
C ASP A 48 22.33 19.98 52.31
N PRO A 49 22.50 18.82 52.98
CA PRO A 49 22.37 17.52 52.33
C PRO A 49 20.92 17.14 51.99
N GLU A 50 19.92 17.75 52.64
CA GLU A 50 18.49 17.56 52.34
C GLU A 50 17.70 18.89 52.41
N PRO A 51 17.68 19.68 51.34
CA PRO A 51 16.88 20.90 51.30
C PRO A 51 15.37 20.55 51.25
N SER A 52 14.59 21.16 52.14
CA SER A 52 13.14 21.00 52.25
C SER A 52 12.34 21.69 51.13
N ASP A 53 12.92 22.66 50.43
CA ASP A 53 12.31 23.42 49.32
C ASP A 53 12.73 22.84 47.94
N PRO A 54 11.80 22.61 46.98
CA PRO A 54 12.11 22.20 45.61
C PRO A 54 13.18 23.08 44.92
N CYS A 55 13.22 24.39 45.17
CA CYS A 55 14.26 25.26 44.60
C CYS A 55 15.67 24.94 45.16
N GLY A 56 15.73 24.52 46.44
CA GLY A 56 16.95 24.08 47.09
C GLY A 56 17.45 22.74 46.55
N LYS A 57 16.54 21.78 46.28
CA LYS A 57 16.87 20.48 45.67
C LYS A 57 17.47 20.64 44.28
N GLU A 58 16.90 21.53 43.47
CA GLU A 58 17.41 21.81 42.13
C GLU A 58 18.80 22.47 42.17
N CYS A 59 19.02 23.41 43.08
CA CYS A 59 20.34 24.02 43.27
C CYS A 59 21.41 23.01 43.72
N LEU A 60 21.05 22.05 44.59
CA LEU A 60 21.96 20.98 45.01
C LEU A 60 22.32 20.05 43.84
N ARG A 61 21.33 19.68 43.02
CA ARG A 61 21.53 18.86 41.81
C ARG A 61 22.49 19.51 40.82
N LEU A 62 22.32 20.81 40.55
CA LEU A 62 23.21 21.57 39.68
C LEU A 62 24.65 21.64 40.23
N LEU A 63 24.80 21.83 41.54
CA LEU A 63 26.12 21.84 42.18
C LEU A 63 26.80 20.45 42.15
N GLN A 64 26.03 19.36 42.24
CA GLN A 64 26.54 17.99 42.06
C GLN A 64 27.02 17.76 40.62
N GLN A 65 26.26 18.23 39.63
CA GLN A 65 26.67 18.17 38.21
C GLN A 65 27.93 19.00 37.95
N LEU A 66 28.05 20.19 38.54
CA LEU A 66 29.28 21.00 38.47
C LEU A 66 30.46 20.29 39.14
N HIS A 67 30.25 19.64 40.28
CA HIS A 67 31.31 18.87 40.95
C HIS A 67 31.78 17.69 40.10
N GLY A 68 30.85 16.91 39.52
CA GLY A 68 31.18 15.79 38.66
C GLY A 68 31.90 16.21 37.38
N SER A 69 31.44 17.29 36.73
CA SER A 69 32.12 17.84 35.54
C SER A 69 33.51 18.43 35.87
N ALA A 70 33.69 19.03 37.06
CA ALA A 70 35.00 19.49 37.53
C ALA A 70 35.97 18.32 37.78
N GLN A 71 35.50 17.23 38.37
CA GLN A 71 36.30 16.01 38.56
C GLN A 71 36.68 15.37 37.24
N ARG A 72 35.74 15.32 36.28
CA ARG A 72 36.02 14.83 34.93
C ARG A 72 37.07 15.67 34.23
N LEU A 73 36.95 17.01 34.31
CA LEU A 73 37.94 17.92 33.75
C LEU A 73 39.32 17.69 34.39
N TRP A 74 39.39 17.60 35.72
CA TRP A 74 40.63 17.30 36.44
C TRP A 74 41.26 15.96 36.00
N TYR A 75 40.46 14.90 35.86
CA TYR A 75 40.93 13.61 35.38
C TYR A 75 41.50 13.70 33.96
N VAL A 76 40.83 14.40 33.05
CA VAL A 76 41.28 14.60 31.66
C VAL A 76 42.59 15.40 31.61
N THR A 77 42.71 16.45 32.43
CA THR A 77 43.94 17.23 32.61
C THR A 77 45.09 16.37 33.14
N GLU A 78 44.84 15.49 34.11
CA GLU A 78 45.87 14.55 34.60
C GLU A 78 46.32 13.54 33.53
N GLN A 79 45.40 13.03 32.71
CA GLN A 79 45.76 12.15 31.58
C GLN A 79 46.58 12.90 30.52
N SER A 80 46.22 14.15 30.22
CA SER A 80 47.01 15.04 29.36
C SER A 80 48.42 15.26 29.90
N LEU A 81 48.53 15.55 31.21
CA LEU A 81 49.80 15.73 31.90
C LEU A 81 50.67 14.48 31.85
N LEU A 82 50.10 13.29 32.06
CA LEU A 82 50.81 12.01 31.94
C LEU A 82 51.31 11.77 30.51
N SER A 83 50.49 12.07 29.51
CA SER A 83 50.86 11.98 28.09
C SER A 83 52.05 12.89 27.75
N LEU A 84 52.02 14.15 28.20
CA LEU A 84 53.12 15.12 28.04
C LEU A 84 54.40 14.70 28.78
N ARG A 85 54.30 14.19 30.02
CA ARG A 85 55.46 13.67 30.77
C ARG A 85 56.11 12.50 30.06
N GLN A 86 55.32 11.54 29.57
CA GLN A 86 55.84 10.37 28.87
C GLN A 86 56.60 10.76 27.59
N ARG A 87 56.12 11.77 26.86
CA ARG A 87 56.80 12.36 25.69
C ARG A 87 58.15 12.96 26.08
N LEU A 88 58.20 13.79 27.13
CA LEU A 88 59.43 14.45 27.58
C LEU A 88 60.48 13.49 28.16
N TYR A 89 60.07 12.35 28.73
CA TYR A 89 61.00 11.32 29.23
C TYR A 89 61.59 10.42 28.13
N HIS A 90 60.90 10.25 26.99
CA HIS A 90 61.34 9.36 25.89
C HIS A 90 61.19 10.03 24.51
N PRO A 91 61.98 11.10 24.22
CA PRO A 91 61.85 11.88 23.00
C PRO A 91 62.09 11.15 21.66
N PRO A 92 62.87 10.06 21.53
CA PRO A 92 63.06 9.41 20.23
C PRO A 92 62.02 8.33 19.89
N SER A 93 61.17 7.88 20.83
CA SER A 93 60.27 6.73 20.63
C SER A 93 58.77 7.07 20.54
N LYS A 94 58.35 8.28 20.93
CA LYS A 94 56.94 8.73 20.87
C LYS A 94 56.83 10.07 20.15
N GLY A 95 56.26 10.12 18.95
CA GLY A 95 56.06 11.38 18.21
C GLY A 95 55.06 12.33 18.90
N LEU A 96 55.08 13.62 18.51
CA LEU A 96 54.19 14.66 19.03
C LEU A 96 52.69 14.33 18.80
N GLU A 97 52.38 13.55 17.76
CA GLU A 97 51.05 13.00 17.48
C GLU A 97 50.45 12.20 18.64
N THR A 98 51.28 11.58 19.49
CA THR A 98 50.82 10.74 20.61
C THR A 98 50.36 11.54 21.83
N VAL A 99 50.53 12.87 21.82
CA VAL A 99 50.09 13.75 22.88
C VAL A 99 48.56 13.84 22.86
N MET A 100 47.93 13.61 24.01
CA MET A 100 46.46 13.59 24.14
C MET A 100 45.78 14.91 23.74
N LEU A 101 46.45 16.04 23.98
CA LEU A 101 45.99 17.39 23.55
C LEU A 101 45.87 17.54 22.03
N LEU A 102 46.56 16.68 21.26
CA LEU A 102 46.61 16.72 19.80
C LEU A 102 45.83 15.55 19.18
N SER A 103 46.09 14.32 19.63
CA SER A 103 45.41 13.10 19.14
C SER A 103 43.94 13.02 19.53
N ASN A 104 43.58 13.47 20.74
CA ASN A 104 42.23 13.38 21.30
C ASN A 104 41.73 14.76 21.76
N ALA A 105 42.02 15.80 20.97
CA ALA A 105 41.65 17.18 21.26
C ALA A 105 40.13 17.35 21.51
N ASP A 106 39.29 16.62 20.77
CA ASP A 106 37.83 16.63 20.92
C ASP A 106 37.35 16.12 22.29
N TYR A 107 38.04 15.11 22.84
CA TYR A 107 37.72 14.58 24.17
C TYR A 107 38.07 15.59 25.28
N VAL A 108 39.19 16.31 25.11
CA VAL A 108 39.58 17.40 26.01
C VAL A 108 38.61 18.57 25.90
N LEU A 109 38.22 18.94 24.68
CA LEU A 109 37.21 19.96 24.40
C LEU A 109 35.86 19.64 25.08
N GLN A 110 35.37 18.41 24.92
CA GLN A 110 34.11 17.96 25.52
C GLN A 110 34.10 18.12 27.04
N ALA A 111 35.20 17.78 27.73
CA ALA A 111 35.31 17.96 29.18
C ALA A 111 35.26 19.43 29.61
N HIS A 112 35.89 20.34 28.83
CA HIS A 112 35.82 21.78 29.07
C HIS A 112 34.39 22.33 28.82
N MET A 113 33.72 21.87 27.75
CA MET A 113 32.35 22.26 27.43
C MET A 113 31.35 21.81 28.50
N GLU A 114 31.47 20.58 29.00
CA GLU A 114 30.61 20.03 30.06
C GLU A 114 30.73 20.81 31.37
N TYR A 115 31.96 21.18 31.77
CA TYR A 115 32.18 22.01 32.94
C TYR A 115 31.55 23.40 32.77
N ILE A 116 31.76 24.04 31.61
CA ILE A 116 31.22 25.38 31.34
C ILE A 116 29.70 25.39 31.28
N LYS A 117 29.09 24.37 30.68
CA LYS A 117 27.64 24.19 30.66
C LYS A 117 27.08 24.06 32.07
N SER A 118 27.66 23.16 32.88
CA SER A 118 27.25 22.97 34.28
C SER A 118 27.45 24.23 35.13
N TYR A 119 28.55 24.96 34.89
CA TYR A 119 28.85 26.21 35.58
C TYR A 119 27.84 27.31 35.21
N THR A 120 27.52 27.46 33.92
CA THR A 120 26.55 28.45 33.45
C THR A 120 25.13 28.13 33.93
N ASP A 121 24.73 26.87 34.02
CA ASP A 121 23.45 26.46 34.63
C ASP A 121 23.37 26.91 36.11
N CYS A 122 24.46 26.75 36.86
CA CYS A 122 24.56 27.21 38.25
C CYS A 122 24.45 28.75 38.38
N VAL A 123 24.99 29.49 37.40
CA VAL A 123 24.90 30.96 37.34
C VAL A 123 23.45 31.40 37.08
N VAL A 124 22.77 30.80 36.08
CA VAL A 124 21.37 31.10 35.75
C VAL A 124 20.46 30.86 36.96
N ALA A 125 20.63 29.74 37.66
CA ALA A 125 19.84 29.37 38.84
C ALA A 125 20.19 30.15 40.13
N GLN A 126 21.26 30.97 40.10
CA GLN A 126 21.83 31.69 41.24
C GLN A 126 22.27 30.77 42.40
N ALA A 127 22.67 29.53 42.09
CA ALA A 127 22.98 28.50 43.08
C ALA A 127 24.04 28.98 44.08
N PHE A 128 25.11 29.63 43.60
CA PHE A 128 26.19 30.15 44.44
C PHE A 128 25.73 31.25 45.41
N GLN A 129 24.84 32.14 44.98
CA GLN A 129 24.33 33.24 45.83
C GLN A 129 23.35 32.73 46.89
N LYS A 130 22.51 31.75 46.54
CA LYS A 130 21.55 31.12 47.46
C LYS A 130 22.26 30.30 48.53
N VAL A 131 23.26 29.50 48.15
CA VAL A 131 24.00 28.64 49.08
C VAL A 131 25.01 29.42 49.92
N SER A 132 25.67 30.45 49.37
CA SER A 132 26.58 31.31 50.15
C SER A 132 25.89 32.10 51.27
N LYS A 133 24.60 32.46 51.10
CA LYS A 133 23.79 33.08 52.17
C LYS A 133 23.58 32.14 53.36
N LYS A 134 23.36 30.84 53.11
CA LYS A 134 23.12 29.83 54.17
C LYS A 134 24.36 29.56 55.03
N ARG A 135 25.58 29.62 54.47
CA ARG A 135 26.87 29.44 55.19
C ARG A 135 27.75 30.69 55.15
N SER A 136 27.15 31.86 55.39
CA SER A 136 27.84 33.14 55.23
C SER A 136 29.11 33.30 56.08
N GLU A 137 29.14 32.72 57.29
CA GLU A 137 30.29 32.78 58.21
C GLU A 137 31.48 31.94 57.73
N PHE A 138 31.24 30.71 57.29
CA PHE A 138 32.27 29.83 56.72
C PHE A 138 32.91 30.49 55.49
N TRP A 139 32.10 31.02 54.58
CA TRP A 139 32.61 31.66 53.36
C TRP A 139 33.34 32.99 53.65
N ARG A 140 32.97 33.71 54.72
CA ARG A 140 33.73 34.87 55.21
C ARG A 140 35.13 34.45 55.69
N SER A 141 35.27 33.35 56.41
CA SER A 141 36.60 32.82 56.81
C SER A 141 37.45 32.35 55.63
N GLN A 142 36.83 31.77 54.60
CA GLN A 142 37.52 31.26 53.40
C GLN A 142 37.85 32.37 52.38
N ARG A 143 37.49 33.63 52.63
CA ARG A 143 37.71 34.74 51.70
C ARG A 143 39.18 35.02 51.39
N LYS A 144 40.12 34.61 52.26
CA LYS A 144 41.57 34.67 51.99
C LYS A 144 41.99 33.57 51.02
N ALA A 145 41.51 32.33 51.20
CA ALA A 145 41.77 31.20 50.30
C ALA A 145 41.15 31.42 48.91
N LEU A 146 39.94 31.97 48.83
CA LEU A 146 39.30 32.34 47.56
C LEU A 146 40.09 33.41 46.79
N ARG A 147 40.71 34.38 47.50
CA ARG A 147 41.56 35.41 46.89
C ARG A 147 42.90 34.85 46.39
N GLN A 148 43.44 33.81 47.03
CA GLN A 148 44.68 33.16 46.58
C GLN A 148 44.50 32.42 45.24
N LEU A 149 43.27 32.06 44.86
CA LEU A 149 42.96 31.44 43.57
C LEU A 149 42.77 32.47 42.43
N LEU A 150 42.75 33.78 42.75
CA LEU A 150 42.58 34.86 41.78
C LEU A 150 43.94 35.52 41.52
N SER A 151 44.36 35.60 40.27
CA SER A 151 45.68 36.10 39.87
C SER A 151 45.79 37.62 39.72
N SER A 152 44.70 38.38 39.91
CA SER A 152 44.73 39.85 39.94
C SER A 152 43.66 40.42 40.88
N GLY A 153 43.99 41.52 41.55
CA GLY A 153 43.17 42.13 42.60
C GLY A 153 41.78 42.53 42.12
N SER A 154 40.76 41.79 42.54
CA SER A 154 39.35 42.16 42.39
C SER A 154 38.82 42.81 43.68
N SER A 155 37.99 43.84 43.49
CA SER A 155 37.45 44.72 44.52
C SER A 155 36.40 44.05 45.42
N GLU A 156 35.93 44.81 46.42
CA GLU A 156 34.97 44.44 47.48
C GLU A 156 33.59 43.98 46.96
N GLY A 157 33.54 42.81 46.31
CA GLY A 157 32.29 42.15 45.92
C GLY A 157 31.71 41.25 47.01
N SER A 158 30.44 40.86 46.84
CA SER A 158 29.78 39.83 47.67
C SER A 158 30.53 38.50 47.58
N VAL A 159 30.43 37.65 48.61
CA VAL A 159 31.16 36.37 48.64
C VAL A 159 30.74 35.45 47.47
N GLY A 160 29.46 35.48 47.08
CA GLY A 160 28.97 34.74 45.90
C GLY A 160 29.61 35.21 44.59
N THR A 161 29.81 36.52 44.39
CA THR A 161 30.49 37.04 43.18
C THR A 161 31.96 36.64 43.12
N THR A 162 32.65 36.64 44.28
CA THR A 162 34.06 36.18 44.36
C THR A 162 34.17 34.67 44.08
N MET A 163 33.18 33.86 44.49
CA MET A 163 33.14 32.43 44.20
C MET A 163 32.93 32.14 42.71
N CYS A 164 32.00 32.85 42.05
CA CYS A 164 31.82 32.75 40.60
C CYS A 164 33.12 33.09 39.84
N GLN A 165 33.80 34.16 40.25
CA GLN A 165 35.08 34.54 39.64
C GLN A 165 36.17 33.49 39.87
N ALA A 166 36.26 32.92 41.07
CA ALA A 166 37.26 31.90 41.41
C ALA A 166 37.08 30.58 40.64
N LEU A 167 35.83 30.21 40.29
CA LEU A 167 35.52 29.01 39.51
C LEU A 167 35.74 29.19 37.99
N ARG A 168 35.76 30.43 37.49
CA ARG A 168 35.88 30.76 36.07
C ARG A 168 37.29 31.17 35.66
N GLN A 169 37.90 32.12 36.38
CA GLN A 169 39.14 32.77 35.95
C GLN A 169 40.28 31.79 35.67
N PRO A 170 40.54 30.77 36.51
CA PRO A 170 41.60 29.80 36.25
C PRO A 170 41.42 29.07 34.92
N LEU A 171 40.19 28.69 34.59
CA LEU A 171 39.86 27.98 33.34
C LEU A 171 40.01 28.89 32.11
N SER A 172 39.52 30.14 32.17
CA SER A 172 39.67 31.08 31.06
C SER A 172 41.14 31.42 30.80
N GLN A 173 41.94 31.62 31.86
CA GLN A 173 43.38 31.88 31.74
C GLN A 173 44.13 30.66 31.21
N HIS A 174 43.70 29.45 31.58
CA HIS A 174 44.27 28.21 31.08
C HIS A 174 44.07 28.05 29.58
N VAL A 175 42.82 28.14 29.09
CA VAL A 175 42.50 28.02 27.65
C VAL A 175 43.19 29.11 26.83
N GLN A 176 43.24 30.35 27.33
CA GLN A 176 43.97 31.43 26.65
C GLN A 176 45.47 31.12 26.51
N LYS A 177 46.11 30.61 27.55
CA LYS A 177 47.52 30.24 27.52
C LYS A 177 47.77 29.01 26.65
N TYR A 178 46.86 28.03 26.62
CA TYR A 178 46.94 26.90 25.71
C TYR A 178 46.99 27.33 24.25
N VAL A 179 46.07 28.21 23.81
CA VAL A 179 46.02 28.67 22.42
C VAL A 179 47.33 29.36 22.03
N LEU A 180 47.88 30.22 22.91
CA LEU A 180 49.15 30.90 22.68
C LEU A 180 50.33 29.93 22.58
N LEU A 181 50.41 28.94 23.47
CA LEU A 181 51.49 27.94 23.46
C LEU A 181 51.39 26.98 22.28
N LEU A 182 50.17 26.59 21.85
CA LEU A 182 49.96 25.76 20.66
C LEU A 182 50.29 26.52 19.37
N LEU A 183 49.99 27.82 19.30
CA LEU A 183 50.44 28.69 18.19
C LEU A 183 51.96 28.82 18.16
N SER A 184 52.60 29.00 19.31
CA SER A 184 54.07 29.02 19.41
C SER A 184 54.69 27.68 19.01
N LEU A 185 54.07 26.56 19.42
CA LEU A 185 54.52 25.21 19.05
C LEU A 185 54.43 24.99 17.53
N ARG A 186 53.35 25.45 16.89
CA ARG A 186 53.22 25.42 15.42
C ARG A 186 54.37 26.15 14.75
N ASP A 187 54.72 27.34 15.23
CA ASP A 187 55.76 28.18 14.63
C ASP A 187 57.17 27.58 14.74
N THR A 188 57.35 26.61 15.65
CA THR A 188 58.60 25.84 15.82
C THR A 188 58.67 24.54 15.00
N LEU A 189 57.59 24.13 14.34
CA LEU A 189 57.54 22.89 13.53
C LEU A 189 57.76 23.18 12.05
N ASP A 190 58.50 22.31 11.36
CA ASP A 190 58.69 22.38 9.90
C ASP A 190 57.36 22.14 9.14
N GLU A 191 57.19 22.77 7.96
CA GLU A 191 55.96 22.71 7.14
C GLU A 191 55.54 21.31 6.66
N ASN A 192 56.39 20.29 6.82
CA ASN A 192 56.11 18.90 6.44
C ASN A 192 56.01 17.96 7.66
N HIS A 193 55.94 18.50 8.88
CA HIS A 193 55.89 17.68 10.08
C HIS A 193 54.48 17.05 10.25
N PRO A 194 54.35 15.73 10.47
CA PRO A 194 53.06 15.04 10.50
C PRO A 194 52.11 15.50 11.63
N ALA A 195 52.65 16.06 12.71
CA ALA A 195 51.86 16.67 13.79
C ALA A 195 51.32 18.08 13.49
N GLN A 196 51.72 18.73 12.38
CA GLN A 196 51.33 20.13 12.10
C GLN A 196 49.82 20.27 11.86
N GLU A 197 49.21 19.33 11.14
CA GLU A 197 47.75 19.31 10.94
C GLU A 197 47.00 19.12 12.27
N LEU A 198 47.49 18.25 13.16
CA LEU A 198 46.89 18.02 14.48
C LEU A 198 47.04 19.23 15.40
N VAL A 199 48.18 19.93 15.36
CA VAL A 199 48.39 21.19 16.09
C VAL A 199 47.47 22.28 15.56
N MET A 200 47.32 22.40 14.24
CA MET A 200 46.38 23.36 13.64
C MET A 200 44.93 23.05 14.02
N HIS A 201 44.54 21.78 13.98
CA HIS A 201 43.23 21.33 14.45
C HIS A 201 43.01 21.73 15.92
N ALA A 202 43.94 21.40 16.82
CA ALA A 202 43.86 21.76 18.23
C ALA A 202 43.80 23.28 18.46
N VAL A 203 44.61 24.08 17.75
CA VAL A 203 44.58 25.56 17.82
C VAL A 203 43.18 26.08 17.45
N THR A 204 42.59 25.56 16.37
CA THR A 204 41.24 25.99 15.96
C THR A 204 40.18 25.58 16.98
N LEU A 205 40.23 24.35 17.49
CA LEU A 205 39.29 23.85 18.50
C LEU A 205 39.35 24.67 19.80
N PHE A 206 40.54 24.87 20.36
CA PHE A 206 40.69 25.60 21.63
C PHE A 206 40.50 27.12 21.47
N GLY A 207 40.82 27.69 20.31
CA GLY A 207 40.47 29.07 19.97
C GLY A 207 38.96 29.28 19.89
N ASN A 208 38.25 28.33 19.25
CA ASN A 208 36.79 28.34 19.22
C ASN A 208 36.19 28.15 20.63
N LEU A 209 36.77 27.25 21.45
CA LEU A 209 36.37 27.04 22.85
C LEU A 209 36.49 28.32 23.68
N GLN A 210 37.58 29.08 23.51
CA GLN A 210 37.76 30.36 24.21
C GLN A 210 36.60 31.33 23.93
N SER A 211 36.18 31.42 22.66
CA SER A 211 35.05 32.23 22.24
C SER A 211 33.73 31.72 22.81
N PHE A 212 33.50 30.40 22.78
CA PHE A 212 32.35 29.72 23.38
C PHE A 212 32.22 29.99 24.87
N MET A 213 33.30 29.88 25.63
CA MET A 213 33.30 30.12 27.07
C MET A 213 32.90 31.55 27.44
N GLY A 214 33.29 32.54 26.62
CA GLY A 214 32.85 33.93 26.77
C GLY A 214 31.35 34.05 26.53
N GLN A 215 30.90 33.62 25.36
CA GLN A 215 29.50 33.78 24.92
C GLN A 215 28.50 33.01 25.79
N ALA A 216 28.80 31.76 26.15
CA ALA A 216 27.94 30.95 27.00
C ALA A 216 27.71 31.61 28.37
N LEU A 217 28.71 32.32 28.89
CA LEU A 217 28.56 33.06 30.13
C LEU A 217 27.80 34.36 29.94
N ASP A 218 28.09 35.12 28.89
CA ASP A 218 27.37 36.37 28.62
C ASP A 218 25.86 36.09 28.48
N GLN A 219 25.50 35.00 27.78
CA GLN A 219 24.13 34.49 27.70
C GLN A 219 23.57 34.07 29.07
N ALA A 220 24.34 33.35 29.89
CA ALA A 220 23.89 32.93 31.22
C ALA A 220 23.64 34.14 32.15
N VAL A 221 24.50 35.15 32.11
CA VAL A 221 24.35 36.40 32.87
C VAL A 221 23.15 37.22 32.35
N ALA A 222 22.97 37.31 31.03
CA ALA A 222 21.78 37.94 30.44
C ALA A 222 20.49 37.22 30.85
N THR A 223 20.50 35.88 30.84
CA THR A 223 19.37 35.05 31.29
C THR A 223 19.09 35.26 32.78
N GLN A 224 20.13 35.37 33.61
CA GLN A 224 19.99 35.70 35.03
C GLN A 224 19.37 37.09 35.23
N ALA A 225 19.79 38.09 34.46
CA ALA A 225 19.24 39.44 34.52
C ALA A 225 17.76 39.49 34.08
N LEU A 226 17.38 38.70 33.06
CA LEU A 226 15.99 38.55 32.63
C LEU A 226 15.07 38.13 33.79
N TRP A 227 15.47 37.15 34.60
CA TRP A 227 14.67 36.67 35.73
C TRP A 227 14.35 37.76 36.76
N HIS A 228 15.23 38.75 36.92
CA HIS A 228 14.98 39.91 37.79
C HIS A 228 13.97 40.89 37.20
N SER A 229 13.87 40.97 35.87
CA SER A 229 12.92 41.83 35.16
C SER A 229 11.50 41.25 35.08
N LEU A 230 11.32 39.95 35.32
CA LEU A 230 10.03 39.26 35.24
C LEU A 230 9.33 39.18 36.61
N SER A 231 8.00 39.23 36.59
CA SER A 231 7.16 38.97 37.77
C SER A 231 7.40 37.56 38.33
N SER A 232 7.11 37.35 39.62
CA SER A 232 7.33 36.06 40.29
C SER A 232 6.66 34.89 39.56
N ARG A 233 5.40 35.06 39.13
CA ARG A 233 4.64 34.02 38.43
C ARG A 233 5.23 33.64 37.05
N LEU A 234 5.68 34.61 36.27
CA LEU A 234 6.30 34.35 34.96
C LEU A 234 7.68 33.69 35.13
N ARG A 235 8.41 34.09 36.17
CA ARG A 235 9.69 33.48 36.53
C ARG A 235 9.51 32.02 36.92
N ASP A 236 8.53 31.69 37.75
CA ASP A 236 8.30 30.30 38.17
C ASP A 236 7.90 29.40 36.98
N ALA A 237 7.24 29.96 35.95
CA ALA A 237 6.85 29.23 34.74
C ALA A 237 7.98 29.07 33.70
N LEU A 238 8.88 30.05 33.57
CA LEU A 238 9.91 30.09 32.51
C LEU A 238 11.33 29.76 32.99
N CYS A 239 11.58 29.78 34.30
CA CYS A 239 12.90 29.59 34.88
C CYS A 239 13.33 28.12 34.79
N SER A 240 14.03 27.79 33.71
CA SER A 240 14.80 26.57 33.58
C SER A 240 16.30 26.89 33.63
N PRO A 241 17.11 26.16 34.41
CA PRO A 241 18.56 26.33 34.42
C PRO A 241 19.20 26.13 33.04
N ALA A 242 18.56 25.34 32.16
CA ALA A 242 19.08 24.97 30.86
C ALA A 242 18.76 25.98 29.74
N HIS A 243 17.85 26.94 29.98
CA HIS A 243 17.53 27.98 29.00
C HIS A 243 18.68 28.98 28.86
N ARG A 244 18.91 29.46 27.64
CA ARG A 244 19.82 30.56 27.35
C ARG A 244 19.11 31.62 26.52
N LEU A 245 19.04 32.85 27.04
CA LEU A 245 18.48 33.98 26.32
C LEU A 245 19.41 34.41 25.18
N LEU A 246 18.88 34.40 23.96
CA LEU A 246 19.57 34.84 22.74
C LEU A 246 19.19 36.28 22.34
N GLN A 247 17.93 36.67 22.57
CA GLN A 247 17.44 38.01 22.28
C GLN A 247 16.20 38.38 23.11
N ASP A 248 16.13 39.64 23.54
CA ASP A 248 14.96 40.26 24.16
C ASP A 248 14.41 41.39 23.28
N SER A 249 13.08 41.55 23.25
CA SER A 249 12.44 42.69 22.57
C SER A 249 12.63 44.02 23.27
N GLN A 250 13.08 44.05 24.53
CA GLN A 250 13.48 45.32 25.17
C GLN A 250 14.71 45.94 24.53
N ASP A 251 15.65 45.11 24.04
CA ASP A 251 16.86 45.58 23.38
C ASP A 251 16.57 46.01 21.93
N ILE A 252 15.74 45.24 21.22
CA ILE A 252 15.33 45.51 19.83
C ILE A 252 13.80 45.39 19.74
N PRO A 253 13.06 46.52 19.75
CA PRO A 253 11.61 46.51 19.86
C PRO A 253 10.95 45.90 18.62
N VAL A 254 10.04 44.96 18.85
CA VAL A 254 9.21 44.33 17.82
C VAL A 254 7.76 44.34 18.26
N VAL A 255 6.86 44.69 17.34
CA VAL A 255 5.41 44.59 17.54
C VAL A 255 4.95 43.31 16.89
N VAL A 256 4.25 42.48 17.65
CA VAL A 256 3.74 41.20 17.17
C VAL A 256 2.27 41.35 16.74
N THR A 257 1.91 40.78 15.60
CA THR A 257 0.53 40.70 15.11
C THR A 257 0.19 39.27 14.68
N PRO A 258 -1.04 38.77 14.92
CA PRO A 258 -2.19 39.42 15.57
C PRO A 258 -2.09 39.47 17.12
N LEU A 259 -1.23 38.62 17.70
CA LEU A 259 -0.97 38.59 19.14
C LEU A 259 -0.22 39.86 19.54
N ARG A 260 -0.89 40.82 20.19
CA ARG A 260 -0.26 42.05 20.72
C ARG A 260 0.62 41.73 21.94
N ALA A 261 1.69 40.97 21.72
CA ALA A 261 2.64 40.61 22.76
C ALA A 261 3.37 41.86 23.27
N GLU A 262 3.49 41.98 24.59
CA GLU A 262 4.18 43.09 25.25
C GLU A 262 5.70 42.88 25.24
N ARG A 263 6.16 41.63 25.25
CA ARG A 263 7.58 41.25 25.22
C ARG A 263 7.77 39.92 24.51
N VAL A 264 8.83 39.84 23.69
CA VAL A 264 9.25 38.64 22.95
C VAL A 264 10.61 38.21 23.48
N LEU A 265 10.73 36.93 23.83
CA LEU A 265 11.95 36.32 24.34
C LEU A 265 12.34 35.15 23.43
N LEU A 266 13.56 35.19 22.91
CA LEU A 266 14.14 34.10 22.13
C LEU A 266 15.15 33.34 23.00
N PHE A 267 14.84 32.09 23.33
CA PHE A 267 15.75 31.17 23.99
C PHE A 267 16.47 30.27 22.96
N ASP A 268 17.40 29.45 23.42
CA ASP A 268 18.13 28.46 22.61
C ASP A 268 17.27 27.27 22.16
N ASP A 269 16.15 27.01 22.83
CA ASP A 269 15.24 25.90 22.55
C ASP A 269 13.82 26.34 22.17
N SER A 270 13.43 27.56 22.52
CA SER A 270 12.04 28.01 22.44
C SER A 270 11.91 29.52 22.12
N LEU A 271 10.83 29.87 21.44
CA LEU A 271 10.38 31.25 21.24
C LEU A 271 9.20 31.51 22.17
N VAL A 272 9.28 32.55 23.00
CA VAL A 272 8.27 32.88 24.01
C VAL A 272 7.68 34.27 23.77
N LEU A 273 6.36 34.35 23.69
CA LEU A 273 5.60 35.61 23.60
C LEU A 273 4.82 35.84 24.90
N LEU A 274 4.98 37.02 25.50
CA LEU A 274 4.31 37.41 26.73
C LEU A 274 3.15 38.37 26.40
N GLN A 275 1.92 37.99 26.77
CA GLN A 275 0.72 38.81 26.62
C GLN A 275 0.01 38.93 27.99
N GLY A 276 0.33 39.97 28.76
CA GLY A 276 -0.15 40.14 30.13
C GLY A 276 0.25 38.96 31.03
N HIS A 277 -0.72 38.12 31.40
CA HIS A 277 -0.47 36.91 32.21
C HIS A 277 -0.32 35.62 31.39
N ASN A 278 -0.55 35.66 30.07
CA ASN A 278 -0.46 34.50 29.20
C ASN A 278 0.95 34.35 28.62
N ILE A 279 1.44 33.12 28.61
CA ILE A 279 2.74 32.74 28.06
C ILE A 279 2.47 31.83 26.85
N HIS A 280 2.89 32.27 25.66
CA HIS A 280 2.87 31.44 24.46
C HIS A 280 4.28 30.96 24.18
N THR A 281 4.52 29.65 24.30
CA THR A 281 5.83 29.02 24.06
C THR A 281 5.77 28.18 22.80
N PHE A 282 6.70 28.41 21.88
CA PHE A 282 6.83 27.70 20.61
C PHE A 282 8.19 26.97 20.56
N ASP A 283 8.17 25.67 20.24
CA ASP A 283 9.40 24.90 20.00
C ASP A 283 10.04 25.35 18.68
N LEU A 284 11.31 25.73 18.71
CA LEU A 284 12.04 26.22 17.55
C LEU A 284 12.11 25.21 16.40
N LYS A 285 12.02 23.91 16.68
CA LYS A 285 11.99 22.87 15.63
C LYS A 285 10.78 23.03 14.69
N LEU A 286 9.68 23.58 15.22
CA LEU A 286 8.42 23.82 14.53
C LEU A 286 8.22 25.29 14.12
N VAL A 287 9.31 26.06 14.05
CA VAL A 287 9.28 27.48 13.65
C VAL A 287 9.89 27.65 12.26
N TRP A 288 9.14 28.22 11.32
CA TRP A 288 9.63 28.62 10.01
C TRP A 288 9.63 30.14 9.89
N VAL A 289 10.65 30.68 9.23
CA VAL A 289 10.83 32.12 9.06
C VAL A 289 10.67 32.46 7.59
N LYS A 290 9.79 33.40 7.26
CA LYS A 290 9.53 33.90 5.92
C LYS A 290 9.70 35.43 5.89
N PRO A 291 10.53 35.98 4.99
CA PRO A 291 10.64 37.43 4.85
C PRO A 291 9.31 38.02 4.35
N GLY A 292 8.87 39.12 4.94
CA GLY A 292 7.71 39.87 4.46
C GLY A 292 8.00 40.61 3.15
N GLN A 293 6.94 41.03 2.45
CA GLN A 293 7.08 41.87 1.25
C GLN A 293 7.64 43.26 1.59
N ASP A 294 7.34 43.75 2.81
CA ASP A 294 7.90 44.99 3.37
C ASP A 294 9.19 44.72 4.14
N LYS A 295 10.18 45.62 3.97
CA LYS A 295 11.51 45.53 4.61
C LYS A 295 11.50 45.58 6.15
N CYS A 296 10.35 45.83 6.78
CA CYS A 296 10.20 45.93 8.24
C CYS A 296 9.31 44.83 8.84
N VAL A 297 8.87 43.86 8.04
CA VAL A 297 7.98 42.77 8.48
C VAL A 297 8.66 41.41 8.28
N LEU A 298 8.53 40.57 9.31
CA LEU A 298 9.04 39.20 9.32
C LEU A 298 7.88 38.25 9.69
N HIS A 299 7.61 37.25 8.87
CA HIS A 299 6.57 36.26 9.17
C HIS A 299 7.19 35.03 9.80
N ILE A 300 6.64 34.62 10.94
CA ILE A 300 6.98 33.41 11.67
C ILE A 300 5.79 32.47 11.54
N LEU A 301 6.01 31.33 10.90
CA LEU A 301 5.01 30.29 10.72
C LEU A 301 5.22 29.22 11.78
N THR A 302 4.15 28.91 12.50
CA THR A 302 4.05 27.81 13.45
C THR A 302 2.90 26.90 13.01
N PRO A 303 2.81 25.64 13.51
CA PRO A 303 1.78 24.68 13.09
C PRO A 303 0.34 25.20 13.16
N GLU A 304 0.04 26.12 14.07
CA GLU A 304 -1.31 26.61 14.32
C GLU A 304 -1.51 28.10 14.00
N GLU A 305 -0.41 28.85 13.90
CA GLU A 305 -0.43 30.31 13.85
C GLU A 305 0.62 30.86 12.89
N GLU A 306 0.22 31.86 12.10
CA GLU A 306 1.13 32.77 11.43
C GLU A 306 1.23 34.06 12.25
N ILE A 307 2.45 34.41 12.63
CA ILE A 307 2.77 35.53 13.51
C ILE A 307 3.68 36.48 12.75
N SER A 308 3.32 37.75 12.66
CA SER A 308 4.13 38.78 12.00
C SER A 308 4.84 39.64 13.04
N PHE A 309 6.15 39.77 12.88
CA PHE A 309 7.04 40.64 13.65
C PHE A 309 7.27 41.92 12.86
N CYS A 310 6.78 43.04 13.38
CA CYS A 310 6.93 44.36 12.79
C CYS A 310 7.95 45.17 13.60
N THR A 311 9.08 45.52 12.99
CA THR A 311 10.11 46.37 13.61
C THR A 311 9.93 47.83 13.20
N ARG A 312 10.55 48.75 13.96
CA ARG A 312 10.55 50.19 13.62
C ARG A 312 11.47 50.52 12.45
N ASP A 313 12.49 49.69 12.26
CA ASP A 313 13.57 49.88 11.31
C ASP A 313 13.94 48.55 10.61
N PRO A 314 14.45 48.62 9.37
CA PRO A 314 14.83 47.43 8.62
C PRO A 314 16.05 46.70 9.20
N GLN A 315 16.91 47.39 9.97
CA GLN A 315 18.07 46.76 10.60
C GLN A 315 17.62 45.81 11.73
N GLY A 316 16.66 46.23 12.55
CA GLY A 316 16.02 45.39 13.56
C GLY A 316 15.38 44.13 12.96
N GLN A 317 14.74 44.24 11.79
CA GLN A 317 14.14 43.09 11.09
C GLN A 317 15.19 42.06 10.68
N VAL A 318 16.31 42.53 10.10
CA VAL A 318 17.44 41.66 9.71
C VAL A 318 18.05 40.96 10.93
N VAL A 319 18.22 41.67 12.06
CA VAL A 319 18.77 41.09 13.29
C VAL A 319 17.84 40.00 13.84
N TRP A 320 16.53 40.27 13.93
CA TRP A 320 15.56 39.27 14.38
C TRP A 320 15.49 38.08 13.44
N GLN A 321 15.45 38.31 12.13
CA GLN A 321 15.46 37.24 11.12
C GLN A 321 16.70 36.36 11.28
N TRP A 322 17.89 36.96 11.40
CA TRP A 322 19.14 36.24 11.57
C TRP A 322 19.15 35.44 12.87
N LYS A 323 18.81 36.06 14.01
CA LYS A 323 18.83 35.39 15.32
C LYS A 323 17.84 34.23 15.40
N VAL A 324 16.61 34.41 14.95
CA VAL A 324 15.60 33.33 14.95
C VAL A 324 16.04 32.21 14.00
N THR A 325 16.53 32.53 12.81
CA THR A 325 17.00 31.52 11.85
C THR A 325 18.15 30.69 12.42
N GLN A 326 19.12 31.33 13.07
CA GLN A 326 20.23 30.63 13.71
C GLN A 326 19.77 29.76 14.89
N ALA A 327 18.86 30.25 15.72
CA ALA A 327 18.30 29.48 16.83
C ALA A 327 17.54 28.23 16.33
N VAL A 328 16.76 28.36 15.25
CA VAL A 328 16.08 27.24 14.60
C VAL A 328 17.09 26.22 14.05
N CYS A 329 18.13 26.65 13.34
CA CYS A 329 19.16 25.74 12.84
C CYS A 329 19.85 24.96 13.97
N GLN A 330 20.12 25.59 15.10
CA GLN A 330 20.71 24.93 16.28
C GLN A 330 19.75 23.92 16.91
N ALA A 331 18.49 24.29 17.09
CA ALA A 331 17.47 23.40 17.62
C ALA A 331 17.26 22.14 16.74
N LEU A 332 17.40 22.28 15.42
CA LEU A 332 17.33 21.17 14.46
C LEU A 332 18.59 20.29 14.47
N CYS A 333 19.78 20.89 14.58
CA CYS A 333 21.05 20.15 14.62
C CYS A 333 21.30 19.44 15.97
N GLY A 334 20.58 19.80 17.03
CA GLY A 334 20.72 19.19 18.36
C GLY A 334 22.05 19.52 19.07
N LYS A 335 22.87 20.42 18.52
CA LYS A 335 24.14 20.89 19.10
C LYS A 335 23.96 22.28 19.70
N LYS A 336 24.34 22.46 20.97
CA LYS A 336 24.26 23.73 21.72
C LYS A 336 25.54 24.56 21.54
N ASP A 337 25.99 24.74 20.31
CA ASP A 337 27.28 25.37 20.02
C ASP A 337 27.07 26.86 19.69
N PHE A 338 27.26 27.74 20.69
CA PHE A 338 27.36 29.18 20.44
C PHE A 338 28.64 29.81 21.04
N PRO A 339 29.52 30.41 20.21
CA PRO A 339 29.44 30.48 18.75
C PRO A 339 29.69 29.10 18.16
N VAL A 340 29.21 28.87 16.95
CA VAL A 340 29.50 27.66 16.18
C VAL A 340 31.02 27.44 16.21
N LEU A 341 31.48 26.39 16.89
CA LEU A 341 32.87 25.97 16.84
C LEU A 341 33.16 25.54 15.39
N GLY A 342 33.63 26.49 14.57
CA GLY A 342 34.23 26.24 13.26
C GLY A 342 33.36 25.55 12.20
N SER A 343 32.55 26.33 11.46
CA SER A 343 32.59 26.31 9.99
C SER A 343 32.03 27.64 9.49
N GLY A 344 32.86 28.40 8.79
CA GLY A 344 32.56 29.75 8.35
C GLY A 344 31.46 29.84 7.28
N ARG A 345 30.93 31.06 7.17
CA ARG A 345 30.33 31.68 5.98
C ARG A 345 29.11 31.06 5.30
N GLU A 346 28.69 29.84 5.57
CA GLU A 346 27.42 29.35 5.03
C GLU A 346 26.28 29.75 5.96
N THR A 347 25.47 30.72 5.52
CA THR A 347 24.12 30.93 6.05
C THR A 347 23.34 29.62 5.83
N SER A 348 23.38 28.72 6.81
CA SER A 348 22.58 27.50 6.77
C SER A 348 21.12 27.92 6.81
N VAL A 349 20.47 27.91 5.65
CA VAL A 349 19.03 28.11 5.56
C VAL A 349 18.38 26.86 6.14
N PRO A 350 17.48 26.97 7.13
CA PRO A 350 16.84 25.81 7.70
C PRO A 350 16.00 25.12 6.63
N PRO A 351 15.96 23.78 6.59
CA PRO A 351 15.21 23.06 5.57
C PRO A 351 13.72 23.42 5.64
N GLU A 352 13.11 23.63 4.47
CA GLU A 352 11.66 23.92 4.37
C GLU A 352 10.83 22.73 4.85
N CYS A 353 11.32 21.51 4.61
CA CYS A 353 10.71 20.26 5.04
C CYS A 353 11.41 19.69 6.29
N ARG A 354 10.66 19.28 7.31
CA ARG A 354 11.20 18.79 8.60
C ARG A 354 10.38 17.64 9.14
N CYS A 355 10.97 16.72 9.89
CA CYS A 355 10.25 15.64 10.56
C CYS A 355 10.17 15.92 12.07
N VAL A 356 8.96 16.14 12.59
CA VAL A 356 8.74 16.46 14.01
C VAL A 356 7.34 15.98 14.42
N ALA A 357 7.18 15.54 15.68
CA ALA A 357 5.88 15.27 16.27
C ALA A 357 5.30 16.53 16.92
N TYR A 358 4.04 16.84 16.66
CA TYR A 358 3.33 17.97 17.28
C TYR A 358 1.89 17.59 17.64
N THR A 359 1.48 17.97 18.85
CA THR A 359 0.09 17.87 19.30
C THR A 359 -0.58 19.22 19.18
N PHE A 360 -1.62 19.27 18.35
CA PHE A 360 -2.41 20.45 18.13
C PHE A 360 -3.25 20.78 19.37
N ARG A 361 -3.31 22.05 19.74
CA ARG A 361 -3.99 22.59 20.93
C ARG A 361 -5.17 23.47 20.56
N ARG A 362 -5.14 24.12 19.40
CA ARG A 362 -6.19 25.05 18.97
C ARG A 362 -7.46 24.29 18.53
N GLU A 363 -8.62 24.88 18.83
CA GLU A 363 -9.92 24.39 18.38
C GLU A 363 -10.00 24.35 16.84
N GLY A 364 -10.43 23.23 16.29
CA GLY A 364 -10.47 22.98 14.86
C GLY A 364 -10.46 21.48 14.55
N ARG A 365 -10.29 21.13 13.27
CA ARG A 365 -10.26 19.73 12.77
C ARG A 365 -9.24 18.85 13.49
N LEU A 366 -8.13 19.44 13.90
CA LEU A 366 -6.99 18.74 14.48
C LEU A 366 -6.88 18.94 15.99
N CYS A 367 -7.87 19.53 16.66
CA CYS A 367 -7.78 19.81 18.10
C CYS A 367 -7.42 18.53 18.89
N GLN A 368 -6.36 18.62 19.71
CA GLN A 368 -5.78 17.52 20.50
C GLN A 368 -5.22 16.34 19.68
N ALA A 369 -5.24 16.41 18.34
CA ALA A 369 -4.62 15.41 17.51
C ALA A 369 -3.09 15.56 17.55
N THR A 370 -2.39 14.43 17.49
CA THR A 370 -0.93 14.39 17.38
C THR A 370 -0.54 13.95 15.99
N TYR A 371 0.18 14.82 15.28
CA TYR A 371 0.81 14.50 13.99
C TYR A 371 2.28 14.20 14.20
N ASP A 372 2.73 13.06 13.71
CA ASP A 372 4.14 12.66 13.67
C ASP A 372 4.52 12.34 12.22
N GLY A 373 5.41 13.16 11.66
CA GLY A 373 5.81 13.01 10.27
C GLY A 373 6.47 14.26 9.70
N GLU A 374 6.43 14.33 8.37
CA GLU A 374 6.99 15.43 7.60
C GLU A 374 6.10 16.68 7.67
N TRP A 375 6.74 17.84 7.75
CA TRP A 375 6.12 19.17 7.75
C TRP A 375 6.77 19.98 6.67
N CYS A 376 6.00 20.74 5.90
CA CYS A 376 6.51 21.73 4.97
C CYS A 376 5.87 23.07 5.28
N ARG A 377 6.69 24.09 5.58
CA ARG A 377 6.24 25.46 5.90
C ARG A 377 5.12 25.49 6.94
N ALA A 378 5.34 24.81 8.06
CA ALA A 378 4.42 24.68 9.19
C ALA A 378 3.10 23.93 8.92
N LYS A 379 2.97 23.24 7.79
CA LYS A 379 1.82 22.38 7.51
C LYS A 379 2.24 20.90 7.41
N PRO A 380 1.42 19.94 7.88
CA PRO A 380 1.64 18.53 7.61
C PRO A 380 1.82 18.28 6.10
N HIS A 381 2.87 17.56 5.74
CA HIS A 381 3.26 17.31 4.35
C HIS A 381 3.97 15.97 4.23
N GLY A 382 4.06 15.39 3.04
CA GLY A 382 4.81 14.15 2.83
C GLY A 382 4.25 13.01 3.66
N LYS A 383 5.08 12.10 4.15
CA LYS A 383 4.62 10.95 4.94
C LYS A 383 4.43 11.32 6.41
N GLY A 384 3.33 10.87 7.00
CA GLY A 384 3.07 11.07 8.42
C GLY A 384 1.96 10.19 9.00
N THR A 385 1.82 10.30 10.31
CA THR A 385 0.80 9.62 11.12
C THR A 385 0.07 10.67 11.94
N LEU A 386 -1.25 10.72 11.82
CA LEU A 386 -2.13 11.59 12.57
C LEU A 386 -2.99 10.74 13.51
N LYS A 387 -2.97 11.03 14.81
CA LYS A 387 -3.71 10.32 15.85
C LYS A 387 -4.59 11.30 16.61
N TRP A 388 -5.88 11.01 16.73
CA TRP A 388 -6.84 11.82 17.46
C TRP A 388 -7.10 11.23 18.85
N PRO A 389 -7.55 12.06 19.81
CA PRO A 389 -7.88 11.59 21.16
C PRO A 389 -9.11 10.67 21.19
N ASP A 390 -9.97 10.72 20.16
CA ASP A 390 -11.14 9.85 20.00
C ASP A 390 -10.76 8.41 19.60
N GLY A 391 -9.46 8.13 19.40
CA GLY A 391 -8.94 6.83 18.94
C GLY A 391 -8.83 6.72 17.42
N ARG A 392 -9.31 7.71 16.65
CA ARG A 392 -9.12 7.76 15.21
C ARG A 392 -7.65 7.90 14.87
N ASN A 393 -7.22 7.29 13.77
CA ASN A 393 -5.90 7.51 13.23
C ASN A 393 -5.90 7.55 11.70
N HIS A 394 -4.88 8.18 11.14
CA HIS A 394 -4.61 8.22 9.72
C HIS A 394 -3.11 8.13 9.48
N VAL A 395 -2.68 7.11 8.74
CA VAL A 395 -1.28 6.90 8.33
C VAL A 395 -1.22 7.02 6.82
N GLY A 396 -0.43 7.95 6.29
CA GLY A 396 -0.36 8.11 4.84
C GLY A 396 0.41 9.35 4.42
N THR A 397 0.18 9.77 3.19
CA THR A 397 0.73 11.02 2.66
C THR A 397 -0.18 12.23 2.95
N PHE A 398 0.45 13.39 3.09
CA PHE A 398 -0.20 14.66 3.39
C PHE A 398 0.29 15.72 2.40
N TYR A 399 -0.61 16.62 2.01
CA TYR A 399 -0.28 17.77 1.19
C TYR A 399 -0.96 19.01 1.76
N GLN A 400 -0.15 20.00 2.13
CA GLN A 400 -0.60 21.27 2.71
C GLN A 400 -1.57 21.14 3.90
N GLY A 401 -1.35 20.15 4.77
CA GLY A 401 -2.15 19.92 5.99
C GLY A 401 -3.38 19.03 5.81
N LEU A 402 -3.62 18.53 4.61
CA LEU A 402 -4.71 17.62 4.30
C LEU A 402 -4.17 16.25 3.87
N GLU A 403 -4.93 15.21 4.14
CA GLU A 403 -4.66 13.85 3.68
C GLU A 403 -4.68 13.83 2.14
N HIS A 404 -3.63 13.26 1.55
CA HIS A 404 -3.43 13.24 0.11
C HIS A 404 -2.73 11.96 -0.32
N GLY A 405 -2.96 11.46 -1.54
CA GLY A 405 -2.38 10.21 -2.01
C GLY A 405 -2.89 9.01 -1.21
N PHE A 406 -2.10 7.94 -1.13
CA PHE A 406 -2.51 6.74 -0.41
C PHE A 406 -2.45 6.93 1.12
N GLY A 407 -3.48 6.46 1.82
CA GLY A 407 -3.53 6.49 3.28
C GLY A 407 -4.46 5.44 3.86
N ILE A 408 -4.16 5.01 5.08
CA ILE A 408 -4.96 4.09 5.89
C ILE A 408 -5.55 4.90 7.04
N CYS A 409 -6.89 4.93 7.14
CA CYS A 409 -7.59 5.55 8.25
C CYS A 409 -8.30 4.49 9.09
N LEU A 410 -8.11 4.53 10.42
CA LEU A 410 -8.89 3.74 11.36
C LEU A 410 -9.82 4.67 12.12
N VAL A 411 -11.11 4.33 12.15
CA VAL A 411 -12.14 5.06 12.89
C VAL A 411 -12.76 4.09 13.91
N PRO A 412 -12.66 4.36 15.22
CA PRO A 412 -13.27 3.51 16.24
C PRO A 412 -14.81 3.61 16.19
N GLN A 413 -15.48 2.48 16.40
CA GLN A 413 -16.93 2.45 16.60
C GLN A 413 -17.30 2.51 18.10
N ALA A 414 -18.60 2.50 18.41
CA ALA A 414 -19.12 2.61 19.78
C ALA A 414 -18.66 1.48 20.73
N SER A 415 -18.25 0.33 20.20
CA SER A 415 -17.60 -0.75 20.96
C SER A 415 -16.09 -0.67 20.80
N GLU A 416 -15.34 -0.70 21.92
CA GLU A 416 -13.88 -0.52 21.96
C GLU A 416 -13.10 -1.54 21.10
N ASP A 417 -13.70 -2.69 20.75
CA ASP A 417 -13.05 -3.76 19.97
C ASP A 417 -13.29 -3.69 18.44
N LYS A 418 -14.13 -2.77 17.94
CA LYS A 418 -14.50 -2.68 16.51
C LYS A 418 -14.07 -1.35 15.89
N PHE A 419 -13.42 -1.44 14.73
CA PHE A 419 -12.90 -0.30 13.98
C PHE A 419 -13.34 -0.38 12.53
N ASP A 420 -13.71 0.76 11.96
CA ASP A 420 -13.79 0.93 10.51
C ASP A 420 -12.39 1.22 9.96
N CYS A 421 -11.94 0.42 9.02
CA CYS A 421 -10.61 0.53 8.40
C CYS A 421 -10.74 0.89 6.92
N TYR A 422 -10.29 2.09 6.58
CA TYR A 422 -10.34 2.65 5.23
C TYR A 422 -8.94 2.64 4.62
N LYS A 423 -8.74 1.84 3.57
CA LYS A 423 -7.51 1.78 2.77
C LYS A 423 -7.81 2.35 1.39
N CYS A 424 -7.52 3.63 1.18
CA CYS A 424 -7.96 4.35 -0.02
C CYS A 424 -6.98 5.45 -0.44
N HIS A 425 -7.22 6.01 -1.63
CA HIS A 425 -6.59 7.26 -2.04
C HIS A 425 -7.38 8.43 -1.45
N TRP A 426 -6.65 9.48 -1.10
CA TRP A 426 -7.14 10.70 -0.50
C TRP A 426 -6.78 11.88 -1.39
N ARG A 427 -7.71 12.82 -1.53
CA ARG A 427 -7.46 14.11 -2.16
C ARG A 427 -8.14 15.18 -1.34
N GLU A 428 -7.34 16.11 -0.82
CA GLU A 428 -7.81 17.23 -0.01
C GLU A 428 -8.64 16.77 1.20
N GLY A 429 -8.21 15.70 1.87
CA GLY A 429 -8.88 15.16 3.06
C GLY A 429 -10.13 14.33 2.77
N ARG A 430 -10.45 14.03 1.50
CA ARG A 430 -11.59 13.19 1.12
C ARG A 430 -11.13 11.93 0.40
N MET A 431 -11.81 10.82 0.66
CA MET A 431 -11.58 9.58 -0.06
C MET A 431 -11.95 9.74 -1.53
N CYS A 432 -11.09 9.26 -2.41
CA CYS A 432 -11.29 9.26 -3.85
C CYS A 432 -10.72 7.98 -4.47
N GLU A 433 -11.13 7.70 -5.70
CA GLU A 433 -10.62 6.61 -6.52
C GLU A 433 -10.83 5.24 -5.83
N TYR A 434 -10.02 4.23 -6.15
CA TYR A 434 -10.25 2.89 -5.61
C TYR A 434 -9.84 2.78 -4.13
N GLY A 435 -10.69 2.12 -3.34
CA GLY A 435 -10.53 1.93 -1.90
C GLY A 435 -11.08 0.58 -1.42
N ILE A 436 -10.54 0.09 -0.30
CA ILE A 436 -11.07 -1.04 0.46
C ILE A 436 -11.46 -0.54 1.84
N CYS A 437 -12.70 -0.77 2.24
CA CYS A 437 -13.23 -0.42 3.55
C CYS A 437 -13.68 -1.69 4.26
N GLU A 438 -13.08 -1.97 5.42
CA GLU A 438 -13.48 -3.05 6.32
C GLU A 438 -14.24 -2.38 7.46
N TYR A 439 -15.55 -2.55 7.52
CA TYR A 439 -16.40 -1.92 8.52
C TYR A 439 -16.45 -2.75 9.81
N GLY A 440 -16.63 -2.09 10.95
CA GLY A 440 -16.86 -2.73 12.25
C GLY A 440 -18.14 -3.57 12.28
N THR A 441 -19.06 -3.38 11.33
CA THR A 441 -20.25 -4.22 11.11
C THR A 441 -19.93 -5.56 10.44
N ASP A 442 -18.65 -5.89 10.23
CA ASP A 442 -18.20 -7.10 9.53
C ASP A 442 -18.61 -7.11 8.04
N GLU A 443 -18.81 -5.93 7.46
CA GLU A 443 -18.99 -5.72 6.03
C GLU A 443 -17.68 -5.24 5.39
N VAL A 444 -17.44 -5.64 4.13
CA VAL A 444 -16.27 -5.22 3.37
C VAL A 444 -16.72 -4.62 2.05
N TYR A 445 -16.36 -3.35 1.83
CA TYR A 445 -16.51 -2.69 0.54
C TYR A 445 -15.18 -2.65 -0.22
N LYS A 446 -15.22 -3.00 -1.51
CA LYS A 446 -14.08 -2.95 -2.44
C LYS A 446 -14.55 -2.24 -3.71
N GLY A 447 -14.17 -0.99 -3.92
CA GLY A 447 -14.67 -0.23 -5.05
C GLY A 447 -14.18 1.21 -5.09
N TYR A 448 -14.75 1.98 -6.01
CA TYR A 448 -14.38 3.38 -6.19
C TYR A 448 -15.10 4.31 -5.18
N PHE A 449 -14.47 5.44 -4.92
CA PHE A 449 -14.93 6.54 -4.08
C PHE A 449 -14.86 7.85 -4.84
N GLN A 450 -15.81 8.73 -4.55
CA GLN A 450 -15.78 10.11 -5.01
C GLN A 450 -16.25 11.02 -3.87
N ALA A 451 -15.42 12.01 -3.52
CA ALA A 451 -15.70 12.99 -2.47
C ALA A 451 -16.11 12.36 -1.12
N GLY A 452 -15.49 11.23 -0.75
CA GLY A 452 -15.77 10.52 0.50
C GLY A 452 -16.91 9.50 0.45
N LEU A 453 -17.63 9.37 -0.67
CA LEU A 453 -18.77 8.47 -0.81
C LEU A 453 -18.47 7.35 -1.83
N ARG A 454 -19.07 6.17 -1.63
CA ARG A 454 -19.02 5.07 -2.61
C ARG A 454 -19.56 5.56 -3.95
N HIS A 455 -18.83 5.33 -5.03
CA HIS A 455 -19.18 5.81 -6.36
C HIS A 455 -18.60 4.87 -7.42
N GLY A 456 -19.19 4.82 -8.62
CA GLY A 456 -18.72 3.95 -9.69
C GLY A 456 -18.88 2.47 -9.37
N PHE A 457 -18.01 1.62 -9.90
CA PHE A 457 -18.09 0.18 -9.63
C PHE A 457 -17.60 -0.18 -8.22
N GLY A 458 -18.31 -1.08 -7.54
CA GLY A 458 -17.91 -1.58 -6.24
C GLY A 458 -18.63 -2.84 -5.81
N ILE A 459 -17.96 -3.59 -4.94
CA ILE A 459 -18.44 -4.82 -4.32
C ILE A 459 -18.62 -4.57 -2.84
N LEU A 460 -19.81 -4.84 -2.30
CA LEU A 460 -20.09 -4.84 -0.87
C LEU A 460 -20.46 -6.27 -0.46
N GLU A 461 -19.71 -6.85 0.46
CA GLU A 461 -19.96 -8.20 0.95
C GLU A 461 -19.95 -8.25 2.48
N SER A 462 -20.91 -8.93 3.07
CA SER A 462 -20.91 -9.27 4.49
C SER A 462 -20.16 -10.59 4.73
N VAL A 463 -19.60 -10.77 5.92
CA VAL A 463 -18.97 -12.05 6.32
C VAL A 463 -19.97 -13.22 6.26
N PRO A 464 -19.59 -14.44 5.84
CA PRO A 464 -20.51 -15.58 5.72
C PRO A 464 -21.25 -15.99 7.01
N GLN A 465 -20.73 -15.64 8.18
CA GLN A 465 -21.37 -15.92 9.48
C GLN A 465 -22.30 -14.79 9.96
N ALA A 466 -22.48 -13.74 9.18
CA ALA A 466 -23.40 -12.64 9.50
C ALA A 466 -24.86 -13.15 9.53
N PRO A 467 -25.75 -12.50 10.31
CA PRO A 467 -27.15 -12.91 10.42
C PRO A 467 -27.92 -12.81 9.09
N GLN A 468 -27.52 -11.92 8.17
CA GLN A 468 -28.06 -11.80 6.82
C GLN A 468 -26.90 -11.67 5.82
N PRO A 469 -26.31 -12.78 5.38
CA PRO A 469 -25.17 -12.74 4.49
C PRO A 469 -25.60 -12.37 3.07
N PHE A 470 -25.12 -11.23 2.59
CA PHE A 470 -25.37 -10.76 1.24
C PHE A 470 -24.07 -10.36 0.53
N ARG A 471 -24.12 -10.35 -0.80
CA ARG A 471 -23.07 -9.76 -1.63
C ARG A 471 -23.68 -8.96 -2.77
N TYR A 472 -23.39 -7.68 -2.80
CA TYR A 472 -23.73 -6.79 -3.90
C TYR A 472 -22.50 -6.52 -4.77
N THR A 473 -22.63 -6.65 -6.09
CA THR A 473 -21.61 -6.35 -7.09
C THR A 473 -22.23 -5.48 -8.17
N GLY A 474 -21.88 -4.19 -8.22
CA GLY A 474 -22.56 -3.28 -9.15
C GLY A 474 -22.06 -1.86 -9.09
N HIS A 475 -22.85 -0.98 -9.70
CA HIS A 475 -22.57 0.45 -9.72
C HIS A 475 -23.14 1.16 -8.46
N TRP A 476 -22.46 2.23 -8.07
CA TRP A 476 -22.70 3.06 -6.90
C TRP A 476 -22.73 4.53 -7.30
N GLU A 477 -23.63 5.28 -6.69
CA GLU A 477 -23.74 6.72 -6.89
C GLU A 477 -24.00 7.40 -5.55
N ARG A 478 -23.08 8.27 -5.11
CA ARG A 478 -23.19 9.06 -3.88
C ARG A 478 -23.53 8.22 -2.64
N GLY A 479 -22.92 7.04 -2.54
CA GLY A 479 -23.11 6.14 -1.41
C GLY A 479 -24.24 5.12 -1.56
N GLN A 480 -25.07 5.22 -2.60
CA GLN A 480 -26.25 4.37 -2.84
C GLN A 480 -26.05 3.44 -4.05
N ARG A 481 -26.69 2.27 -4.05
CA ARG A 481 -26.73 1.37 -5.21
C ARG A 481 -27.51 2.02 -6.35
N SER A 482 -26.93 2.02 -7.55
CA SER A 482 -27.49 2.70 -8.74
C SER A 482 -27.00 2.02 -10.01
N GLY A 483 -27.82 1.95 -11.05
CA GLY A 483 -27.45 1.36 -12.34
C GLY A 483 -27.49 -0.17 -12.34
N TYR A 484 -26.75 -0.82 -13.23
CA TYR A 484 -26.70 -2.28 -13.32
C TYR A 484 -25.92 -2.89 -12.13
N GLY A 485 -26.49 -3.90 -11.48
CA GLY A 485 -25.87 -4.57 -10.34
C GLY A 485 -26.52 -5.91 -10.01
N ILE A 486 -25.75 -6.75 -9.32
CA ILE A 486 -26.14 -8.08 -8.88
C ILE A 486 -26.12 -8.14 -7.36
N GLU A 487 -27.17 -8.70 -6.77
CA GLU A 487 -27.28 -8.99 -5.34
C GLU A 487 -27.47 -10.51 -5.16
N ASP A 488 -26.57 -11.13 -4.40
CA ASP A 488 -26.64 -12.52 -3.96
C ASP A 488 -27.12 -12.50 -2.50
N ASP A 489 -28.39 -12.83 -2.28
CA ASP A 489 -29.00 -12.99 -0.96
C ASP A 489 -28.91 -14.47 -0.56
N ARG A 490 -27.95 -14.77 0.32
CA ARG A 490 -27.68 -16.16 0.74
C ARG A 490 -28.65 -16.67 1.80
N ASP A 491 -29.39 -15.77 2.44
CA ASP A 491 -30.41 -16.14 3.43
C ASP A 491 -31.68 -16.63 2.71
N ARG A 492 -32.12 -15.89 1.69
CA ARG A 492 -33.25 -16.29 0.84
C ARG A 492 -32.89 -17.35 -0.20
N GLY A 493 -31.61 -17.50 -0.51
CA GLY A 493 -31.16 -18.34 -1.62
C GLY A 493 -31.60 -17.73 -2.96
N GLU A 494 -31.58 -16.41 -3.08
CA GLU A 494 -32.03 -15.67 -4.26
C GLU A 494 -30.90 -14.81 -4.83
N ARG A 495 -30.82 -14.74 -6.15
CA ARG A 495 -29.96 -13.82 -6.88
C ARG A 495 -30.79 -12.86 -7.69
N TYR A 496 -30.59 -11.56 -7.47
CA TYR A 496 -31.14 -10.51 -8.32
C TYR A 496 -30.07 -10.00 -9.29
N ILE A 497 -30.40 -9.91 -10.57
CA ILE A 497 -29.58 -9.36 -11.66
C ILE A 497 -30.40 -8.27 -12.34
N GLY A 498 -30.05 -7.00 -12.16
CA GLY A 498 -30.86 -5.95 -12.77
C GLY A 498 -30.44 -4.53 -12.47
N MET A 499 -31.37 -3.61 -12.70
CA MET A 499 -31.14 -2.19 -12.43
C MET A 499 -31.47 -1.83 -10.98
N TRP A 500 -30.75 -0.83 -10.49
CA TRP A 500 -30.83 -0.29 -9.13
C TRP A 500 -31.02 1.22 -9.20
N GLN A 501 -31.76 1.76 -8.24
CA GLN A 501 -31.90 3.19 -8.04
C GLN A 501 -32.10 3.48 -6.56
N ALA A 502 -31.24 4.32 -5.98
CA ALA A 502 -31.32 4.76 -4.58
C ALA A 502 -31.49 3.58 -3.59
N ASP A 503 -30.61 2.58 -3.69
CA ASP A 503 -30.63 1.36 -2.86
C ASP A 503 -31.82 0.42 -3.05
N GLN A 504 -32.66 0.63 -4.06
CA GLN A 504 -33.82 -0.22 -4.36
C GLN A 504 -33.71 -0.85 -5.75
N ARG A 505 -34.25 -2.06 -5.91
CA ARG A 505 -34.44 -2.72 -7.21
C ARG A 505 -35.41 -1.87 -8.03
N HIS A 506 -34.99 -1.50 -9.24
CA HIS A 506 -35.75 -0.62 -10.12
C HIS A 506 -35.58 -1.06 -11.57
N GLY A 507 -36.56 -0.76 -12.44
CA GLY A 507 -36.46 -1.06 -13.86
C GLY A 507 -36.40 -2.56 -14.15
N PRO A 508 -35.81 -2.99 -15.27
CA PRO A 508 -35.72 -4.41 -15.58
C PRO A 508 -34.86 -5.19 -14.58
N GLY A 509 -35.28 -6.42 -14.27
CA GLY A 509 -34.62 -7.34 -13.34
C GLY A 509 -34.87 -8.81 -13.69
N VAL A 510 -33.89 -9.65 -13.39
CA VAL A 510 -33.99 -11.11 -13.38
C VAL A 510 -33.70 -11.60 -11.97
N VAL A 511 -34.57 -12.46 -11.42
CA VAL A 511 -34.37 -13.13 -10.14
C VAL A 511 -34.19 -14.62 -10.41
N VAL A 512 -33.16 -15.22 -9.84
CA VAL A 512 -32.91 -16.66 -9.88
C VAL A 512 -32.88 -17.19 -8.45
N THR A 513 -33.71 -18.18 -8.17
CA THR A 513 -33.78 -18.83 -6.85
C THR A 513 -32.92 -20.09 -6.83
N GLN A 514 -32.49 -20.53 -5.64
CA GLN A 514 -31.77 -21.79 -5.45
C GLN A 514 -32.59 -23.02 -5.88
N ALA A 515 -33.91 -22.89 -5.83
CA ALA A 515 -34.87 -23.87 -6.32
C ALA A 515 -34.74 -24.06 -7.85
N GLY A 516 -34.28 -23.04 -8.58
CA GLY A 516 -34.17 -23.05 -10.04
C GLY A 516 -35.30 -22.32 -10.74
N VAL A 517 -36.23 -21.74 -9.98
CA VAL A 517 -37.25 -20.81 -10.47
C VAL A 517 -36.58 -19.50 -10.87
N CYS A 518 -36.88 -19.04 -12.08
CA CYS A 518 -36.37 -17.78 -12.63
C CYS A 518 -37.52 -16.83 -12.96
N TYR A 519 -37.41 -15.59 -12.55
CA TYR A 519 -38.35 -14.52 -12.91
C TYR A 519 -37.62 -13.43 -13.69
N GLN A 520 -38.20 -12.97 -14.79
CA GLN A 520 -37.76 -11.80 -15.54
C GLN A 520 -38.91 -10.80 -15.62
N GLY A 521 -38.69 -9.56 -15.20
CA GLY A 521 -39.73 -8.53 -15.28
C GLY A 521 -39.22 -7.15 -14.87
N THR A 522 -40.15 -6.24 -14.59
CA THR A 522 -39.81 -4.89 -14.11
C THR A 522 -40.06 -4.73 -12.61
N PHE A 523 -39.17 -3.99 -11.96
CA PHE A 523 -39.16 -3.70 -10.54
C PHE A 523 -39.39 -2.20 -10.29
N GLN A 524 -40.12 -1.88 -9.23
CA GLN A 524 -40.31 -0.51 -8.78
C GLN A 524 -40.30 -0.47 -7.26
N GLY A 525 -39.15 -0.08 -6.69
CA GLY A 525 -38.97 0.03 -5.23
C GLY A 525 -39.05 -1.34 -4.56
N ASP A 526 -38.20 -2.27 -5.00
CA ASP A 526 -38.11 -3.67 -4.54
C ASP A 526 -39.30 -4.57 -4.85
N LYS A 527 -40.36 -4.02 -5.46
CA LYS A 527 -41.58 -4.75 -5.81
C LYS A 527 -41.64 -5.07 -7.30
N MET A 528 -42.05 -6.30 -7.63
CA MET A 528 -42.36 -6.69 -9.01
C MET A 528 -43.57 -5.91 -9.52
N ALA A 529 -43.53 -5.46 -10.77
CA ALA A 529 -44.63 -4.76 -11.40
C ALA A 529 -44.63 -4.99 -12.91
N GLY A 530 -45.82 -5.04 -13.51
CA GLY A 530 -45.97 -5.07 -14.96
C GLY A 530 -45.86 -6.46 -15.58
N PRO A 531 -45.60 -6.55 -16.90
CA PRO A 531 -45.44 -7.83 -17.58
C PRO A 531 -44.13 -8.49 -17.17
N GLY A 532 -44.16 -9.80 -17.02
CA GLY A 532 -42.99 -10.61 -16.70
C GLY A 532 -43.10 -12.03 -17.22
N ILE A 533 -41.99 -12.73 -17.10
CA ILE A 533 -41.81 -14.12 -17.48
C ILE A 533 -41.37 -14.87 -16.23
N LEU A 534 -42.04 -15.97 -15.90
CA LEU A 534 -41.68 -16.88 -14.82
C LEU A 534 -41.39 -18.27 -15.42
N LEU A 535 -40.18 -18.75 -15.21
CA LEU A 535 -39.76 -20.10 -15.56
C LEU A 535 -39.68 -20.93 -14.28
N CYS A 536 -40.45 -22.01 -14.24
CA CYS A 536 -40.48 -22.95 -13.12
C CYS A 536 -39.41 -24.04 -13.32
N GLU A 537 -39.11 -24.79 -12.24
CA GLU A 537 -38.11 -25.88 -12.26
C GLU A 537 -38.41 -26.97 -13.30
N ASP A 538 -39.68 -27.22 -13.55
CA ASP A 538 -40.15 -28.24 -14.49
C ASP A 538 -40.03 -27.81 -15.95
N ASP A 539 -39.50 -26.61 -16.24
CA ASP A 539 -39.53 -25.91 -17.52
C ASP A 539 -40.92 -25.35 -17.91
N SER A 540 -41.87 -25.23 -16.99
CA SER A 540 -43.11 -24.51 -17.27
C SER A 540 -42.85 -23.01 -17.37
N LEU A 541 -43.26 -22.40 -18.48
CA LEU A 541 -43.10 -20.97 -18.77
C LEU A 541 -44.43 -20.25 -18.58
N TYR A 542 -44.50 -19.29 -17.65
CA TYR A 542 -45.63 -18.37 -17.53
C TYR A 542 -45.23 -16.98 -18.06
N GLU A 543 -46.02 -16.45 -18.99
CA GLU A 543 -45.92 -15.07 -19.48
C GLU A 543 -47.17 -14.32 -19.05
N GLY A 544 -47.04 -13.23 -18.29
CA GLY A 544 -48.23 -12.50 -17.85
C GLY A 544 -47.90 -11.30 -16.96
N THR A 545 -48.94 -10.69 -16.39
CA THR A 545 -48.79 -9.53 -15.50
C THR A 545 -48.67 -9.93 -14.04
N PHE A 546 -47.72 -9.28 -13.35
CA PHE A 546 -47.43 -9.48 -11.93
C PHE A 546 -47.80 -8.23 -11.14
N THR A 547 -48.38 -8.44 -9.95
CA THR A 547 -48.64 -7.37 -9.00
C THR A 547 -47.51 -7.21 -7.99
N ARG A 548 -47.57 -6.10 -7.26
CA ARG A 548 -46.64 -5.72 -6.19
C ARG A 548 -46.53 -6.75 -5.07
N ASP A 549 -47.52 -7.65 -4.92
CA ASP A 549 -47.60 -8.64 -3.85
C ASP A 549 -47.27 -10.07 -4.35
N LEU A 550 -46.55 -10.21 -5.47
CA LEU A 550 -46.16 -11.49 -6.07
C LEU A 550 -47.34 -12.37 -6.53
N THR A 551 -48.55 -11.80 -6.66
CA THR A 551 -49.71 -12.53 -7.13
C THR A 551 -49.86 -12.42 -8.64
N LEU A 552 -50.12 -13.56 -9.28
CA LEU A 552 -50.47 -13.68 -10.69
C LEU A 552 -51.88 -13.12 -10.88
N LEU A 553 -51.98 -12.06 -11.68
CA LEU A 553 -53.24 -11.34 -11.86
C LEU A 553 -53.36 -10.87 -13.31
N GLY A 554 -54.48 -11.23 -13.95
CA GLY A 554 -54.81 -10.79 -15.31
C GLY A 554 -54.56 -11.86 -16.36
N LYS A 555 -54.39 -11.43 -17.61
CA LYS A 555 -54.15 -12.34 -18.75
C LYS A 555 -52.73 -12.87 -18.70
N GLY A 556 -52.58 -14.16 -18.94
CA GLY A 556 -51.28 -14.81 -19.06
C GLY A 556 -51.35 -16.05 -19.94
N LYS A 557 -50.18 -16.59 -20.24
CA LYS A 557 -50.00 -17.80 -21.02
C LYS A 557 -49.01 -18.71 -20.32
N VAL A 558 -49.42 -19.93 -19.99
CA VAL A 558 -48.53 -20.98 -19.49
C VAL A 558 -48.18 -21.89 -20.66
N THR A 559 -46.90 -22.14 -20.88
CA THR A 559 -46.40 -23.13 -21.84
C THR A 559 -45.72 -24.25 -21.06
N PHE A 560 -46.30 -25.43 -21.10
CA PHE A 560 -45.80 -26.61 -20.41
C PHE A 560 -44.61 -27.24 -21.15
N PRO A 561 -43.83 -28.13 -20.50
CA PRO A 561 -42.67 -28.80 -21.11
C PRO A 561 -43.05 -29.70 -22.28
N ASN A 562 -44.26 -30.26 -22.26
CA ASN A 562 -44.82 -31.10 -23.32
C ASN A 562 -45.31 -30.29 -24.54
N GLY A 563 -45.18 -28.96 -24.53
CA GLY A 563 -45.62 -28.06 -25.60
C GLY A 563 -47.04 -27.54 -25.48
N PHE A 564 -47.85 -28.07 -24.54
CA PHE A 564 -49.21 -27.59 -24.34
C PHE A 564 -49.20 -26.14 -23.87
N THR A 565 -50.14 -25.35 -24.37
CA THR A 565 -50.27 -23.94 -23.95
C THR A 565 -51.64 -23.70 -23.32
N LEU A 566 -51.64 -23.00 -22.19
CA LEU A 566 -52.84 -22.56 -21.48
C LEU A 566 -52.86 -21.03 -21.49
N ASP A 567 -53.72 -20.45 -22.33
CA ASP A 567 -53.93 -19.00 -22.40
C ASP A 567 -55.21 -18.64 -21.66
N GLY A 568 -55.13 -17.74 -20.67
CA GLY A 568 -56.27 -17.44 -19.82
C GLY A 568 -56.07 -16.27 -18.86
N SER A 569 -57.09 -16.02 -18.06
CA SER A 569 -57.00 -15.09 -16.93
C SER A 569 -56.67 -15.84 -15.65
N PHE A 570 -55.59 -15.42 -14.98
CA PHE A 570 -55.09 -15.98 -13.74
C PHE A 570 -55.44 -15.06 -12.57
N SER A 571 -55.92 -15.64 -11.49
CA SER A 571 -56.19 -14.93 -10.23
C SER A 571 -55.82 -15.79 -9.04
N SER A 572 -55.15 -15.19 -8.05
CA SER A 572 -54.82 -15.84 -6.78
C SER A 572 -56.05 -15.87 -5.87
N GLY A 573 -56.60 -17.05 -5.58
CA GLY A 573 -57.66 -17.24 -4.60
C GLY A 573 -57.06 -17.47 -3.22
N THR A 574 -57.53 -16.74 -2.20
CA THR A 574 -56.87 -16.60 -0.88
C THR A 574 -56.68 -17.86 -0.05
N ASP A 575 -57.13 -19.05 -0.45
CA ASP A 575 -56.87 -20.29 0.31
C ASP A 575 -56.91 -21.61 -0.52
N LYS A 576 -57.01 -21.57 -1.86
CA LYS A 576 -57.20 -22.80 -2.70
C LYS A 576 -56.46 -22.78 -4.05
N GLY A 577 -55.25 -22.23 -4.08
CA GLY A 577 -54.39 -22.28 -5.28
C GLY A 577 -54.78 -21.31 -6.39
N LEU A 578 -54.15 -21.47 -7.55
CA LEU A 578 -54.37 -20.64 -8.73
C LEU A 578 -55.68 -20.98 -9.42
N TYR A 579 -56.60 -20.02 -9.52
CA TYR A 579 -57.80 -20.14 -10.35
C TYR A 579 -57.48 -19.59 -11.74
N THR A 580 -57.73 -20.41 -12.76
CA THR A 580 -57.50 -20.06 -14.17
C THR A 580 -58.79 -20.28 -14.97
N GLN A 581 -59.11 -19.32 -15.82
CA GLN A 581 -60.15 -19.48 -16.85
C GLN A 581 -59.50 -19.20 -18.21
N GLY A 582 -59.35 -20.24 -19.02
CA GLY A 582 -58.55 -20.17 -20.24
C GLY A 582 -58.80 -21.31 -21.22
N VAL A 583 -58.16 -21.21 -22.38
CA VAL A 583 -58.16 -22.23 -23.44
C VAL A 583 -56.87 -23.02 -23.34
N LEU A 584 -56.99 -24.35 -23.17
CA LEU A 584 -55.86 -25.26 -23.25
C LEU A 584 -55.72 -25.75 -24.70
N ASP A 585 -54.63 -25.36 -25.36
CA ASP A 585 -54.26 -25.86 -26.67
C ASP A 585 -53.33 -27.07 -26.52
N THR A 586 -53.83 -28.24 -26.89
CA THR A 586 -53.11 -29.52 -26.93
C THR A 586 -52.64 -29.89 -28.34
N ALA A 587 -52.89 -29.05 -29.35
CA ALA A 587 -52.52 -29.31 -30.75
C ALA A 587 -51.06 -28.97 -31.06
N ALA A 588 -50.33 -28.37 -30.12
CA ALA A 588 -48.91 -28.11 -30.26
C ALA A 588 -48.14 -29.44 -30.43
N LEU A 589 -47.44 -29.57 -31.57
CA LEU A 589 -46.43 -30.61 -31.76
C LEU A 589 -45.46 -30.61 -30.56
N PRO A 590 -44.97 -31.79 -30.12
CA PRO A 590 -43.95 -31.83 -29.07
C PRO A 590 -42.84 -30.86 -29.45
N PRO A 591 -42.44 -29.99 -28.51
CA PRO A 591 -41.47 -28.94 -28.80
C PRO A 591 -40.21 -29.57 -29.36
N ASP A 592 -39.78 -29.10 -30.52
CA ASP A 592 -38.47 -29.42 -31.09
C ASP A 592 -37.41 -29.13 -29.99
N PRO A 593 -36.40 -29.98 -29.75
CA PRO A 593 -35.36 -29.73 -28.74
C PRO A 593 -34.69 -28.34 -28.89
N SER A 594 -34.72 -27.77 -30.09
CA SER A 594 -34.34 -26.38 -30.40
C SER A 594 -35.16 -25.29 -29.68
N SER A 595 -36.34 -25.62 -29.16
CA SER A 595 -37.22 -24.69 -28.42
C SER A 595 -36.73 -24.39 -27.00
N THR A 596 -35.90 -25.26 -26.41
CA THR A 596 -35.24 -25.04 -25.12
C THR A 596 -34.22 -23.92 -25.22
N ARG A 597 -33.52 -23.81 -26.38
CA ARG A 597 -32.66 -22.68 -26.74
C ARG A 597 -33.42 -21.35 -26.83
N LYS A 598 -34.72 -21.38 -27.13
CA LYS A 598 -35.55 -20.16 -27.22
C LYS A 598 -36.00 -19.58 -25.87
N ARG A 599 -35.75 -20.27 -24.76
CA ARG A 599 -36.17 -19.86 -23.40
C ARG A 599 -34.98 -19.31 -22.60
N GLN A 600 -34.29 -18.31 -23.16
CA GLN A 600 -33.15 -17.63 -22.55
C GLN A 600 -33.59 -16.28 -21.99
N LEU A 601 -33.06 -15.91 -20.83
CA LEU A 601 -33.46 -14.71 -20.09
C LEU A 601 -32.45 -13.57 -20.26
N GLY A 602 -32.93 -12.34 -20.11
CA GLY A 602 -32.15 -11.14 -19.85
C GLY A 602 -31.34 -10.54 -21.01
N LEU A 603 -31.09 -11.27 -22.11
CA LEU A 603 -30.33 -10.74 -23.26
C LEU A 603 -30.99 -9.49 -23.88
N GLY A 604 -32.29 -9.56 -24.16
CA GLY A 604 -33.07 -8.42 -24.67
C GLY A 604 -33.38 -7.35 -23.62
N THR A 605 -33.25 -7.69 -22.33
CA THR A 605 -33.60 -6.81 -21.21
C THR A 605 -32.42 -5.94 -20.78
N PHE A 606 -31.20 -6.49 -20.82
CA PHE A 606 -29.95 -5.79 -20.53
C PHE A 606 -28.97 -6.01 -21.69
N PRO A 607 -28.89 -5.09 -22.65
CA PRO A 607 -27.90 -5.17 -23.72
C PRO A 607 -26.49 -5.31 -23.13
N VAL A 608 -25.68 -6.21 -23.68
CA VAL A 608 -24.36 -6.56 -23.12
C VAL A 608 -23.43 -5.34 -23.09
N GLU A 609 -23.59 -4.42 -24.03
CA GLU A 609 -22.86 -3.16 -24.12
C GLU A 609 -23.20 -2.21 -22.96
N SER A 610 -24.38 -2.31 -22.36
CA SER A 610 -24.78 -1.46 -21.22
C SER A 610 -24.33 -2.01 -19.87
N ARG A 611 -23.95 -3.30 -19.83
CA ARG A 611 -23.50 -3.97 -18.61
C ARG A 611 -22.10 -3.51 -18.24
N TRP A 612 -21.83 -3.46 -16.94
CA TRP A 612 -20.49 -3.19 -16.38
C TRP A 612 -19.80 -1.92 -16.89
N GLN A 613 -20.57 -0.90 -17.33
CA GLN A 613 -19.99 0.38 -17.75
C GLN A 613 -19.12 1.02 -16.67
N GLY A 614 -19.45 0.83 -15.39
CA GLY A 614 -18.62 1.30 -14.27
C GLY A 614 -17.26 0.58 -14.15
N VAL A 615 -17.05 -0.56 -14.80
CA VAL A 615 -15.76 -1.27 -14.88
C VAL A 615 -14.94 -0.77 -16.08
N TYR A 616 -15.59 -0.58 -17.23
CA TYR A 616 -14.91 -0.13 -18.45
C TYR A 616 -14.61 1.37 -18.47
N SER A 617 -15.49 2.20 -17.90
CA SER A 617 -15.37 3.67 -17.97
C SER A 617 -14.10 4.20 -17.29
N PRO A 618 -13.71 3.76 -16.07
CA PRO A 618 -12.48 4.25 -15.44
C PRO A 618 -11.24 3.87 -16.26
N PHE A 619 -11.26 2.70 -16.90
CA PHE A 619 -10.18 2.26 -17.78
C PHE A 619 -10.09 3.12 -19.04
N ARG A 620 -11.22 3.42 -19.68
CA ARG A 620 -11.26 4.32 -20.86
C ARG A 620 -10.82 5.73 -20.50
N ASP A 621 -11.21 6.24 -19.33
CA ASP A 621 -10.80 7.55 -18.82
C ASP A 621 -9.29 7.61 -18.60
N PHE A 622 -8.73 6.58 -17.97
CA PHE A 622 -7.29 6.43 -17.76
C PHE A 622 -6.50 6.44 -19.08
N LEU A 623 -7.01 5.75 -20.11
CA LEU A 623 -6.40 5.78 -21.45
C LEU A 623 -6.49 7.16 -22.11
N ARG A 624 -7.66 7.84 -22.01
CA ARG A 624 -7.86 9.18 -22.57
C ARG A 624 -6.94 10.22 -21.95
N LEU A 625 -6.63 10.09 -20.66
CA LEU A 625 -5.72 10.97 -19.93
C LEU A 625 -4.23 10.66 -20.19
N GLY A 626 -3.90 9.69 -21.05
CA GLY A 626 -2.52 9.37 -21.41
C GLY A 626 -1.76 8.57 -20.35
N CYS A 627 -2.49 7.82 -19.50
CA CYS A 627 -1.95 6.95 -18.46
C CYS A 627 -1.08 7.69 -17.41
N PRO A 628 -1.67 8.58 -16.60
CA PRO A 628 -0.94 9.28 -15.55
C PRO A 628 -0.55 8.33 -14.42
N GLY A 629 0.68 8.46 -13.90
CA GLY A 629 1.21 7.59 -12.84
C GLY A 629 0.39 7.62 -11.55
N GLU A 630 -0.19 8.77 -11.20
CA GLU A 630 -1.03 8.94 -10.00
C GLU A 630 -2.29 8.07 -10.03
N GLN A 631 -2.91 7.89 -11.21
CA GLN A 631 -4.14 7.08 -11.35
C GLN A 631 -3.83 5.60 -11.65
N GLN A 632 -2.57 5.25 -11.92
CA GLN A 632 -2.16 3.88 -12.16
C GLN A 632 -2.35 3.03 -10.89
N GLU A 633 -1.98 3.57 -9.72
CA GLU A 633 -2.17 2.89 -8.43
C GLU A 633 -3.65 2.66 -8.11
N ALA A 634 -4.50 3.64 -8.43
CA ALA A 634 -5.94 3.52 -8.30
C ALA A 634 -6.55 2.45 -9.22
N LEU A 635 -6.12 2.39 -10.49
CA LEU A 635 -6.68 1.46 -11.47
C LEU A 635 -6.20 0.01 -11.27
N LEU A 636 -4.94 -0.18 -10.89
CA LEU A 636 -4.38 -1.51 -10.63
C LEU A 636 -4.91 -2.14 -9.33
N GLY A 637 -5.53 -1.34 -8.47
CA GLY A 637 -6.04 -1.77 -7.18
C GLY A 637 -4.93 -2.23 -6.24
N PHE A 638 -5.27 -2.43 -4.97
CA PHE A 638 -4.30 -2.88 -3.98
C PHE A 638 -3.85 -4.32 -4.26
N HIS A 639 -2.54 -4.54 -4.34
CA HIS A 639 -2.01 -5.89 -4.44
C HIS A 639 -2.16 -6.62 -3.09
N MET A 640 -3.05 -7.61 -3.02
CA MET A 640 -3.39 -8.36 -1.79
C MET A 640 -2.19 -8.98 -1.04
N GLN A 641 -1.05 -9.19 -1.71
CA GLN A 641 0.16 -9.71 -1.05
C GLN A 641 0.69 -8.77 0.03
N ARG A 642 0.69 -7.45 -0.21
CA ARG A 642 1.02 -6.48 0.83
C ARG A 642 0.00 -6.54 1.96
N SER A 643 -1.28 -6.84 1.70
CA SER A 643 -2.35 -6.84 2.72
C SER A 643 -2.27 -7.97 3.76
N ARG A 644 -1.81 -9.18 3.38
CA ARG A 644 -1.60 -10.28 4.34
C ARG A 644 -0.34 -10.10 5.19
N GLU A 645 0.69 -9.47 4.65
CA GLU A 645 1.90 -9.06 5.38
C GLU A 645 1.59 -7.85 6.29
N LEU A 646 0.87 -6.84 5.78
CA LEU A 646 0.40 -5.66 6.51
C LEU A 646 -0.56 -5.98 7.67
N ARG A 647 -1.31 -7.09 7.62
CA ARG A 647 -2.17 -7.54 8.73
C ARG A 647 -1.39 -8.20 9.87
N LYS A 648 -0.17 -8.70 9.61
CA LYS A 648 0.63 -9.46 10.58
C LYS A 648 1.66 -8.60 11.32
N SER A 649 2.09 -7.48 10.76
CA SER A 649 3.10 -6.65 11.40
C SER A 649 2.45 -5.59 12.30
N GLN A 650 2.95 -5.45 13.52
CA GLN A 650 2.74 -4.27 14.39
C GLN A 650 3.40 -3.00 13.82
N GLU A 651 3.87 -3.04 12.57
CA GLU A 651 4.45 -1.93 11.79
C GLU A 651 3.39 -0.89 11.36
N TYR A 652 2.17 -0.97 11.87
CA TYR A 652 1.15 0.09 11.75
C TYR A 652 1.61 1.47 12.28
N LEU A 653 2.73 1.54 13.00
CA LEU A 653 3.18 2.72 13.72
C LEU A 653 4.38 3.45 13.10
N CYS A 654 5.08 2.83 12.16
CA CYS A 654 6.20 3.46 11.46
C CYS A 654 6.23 2.91 10.04
N CYS A 655 5.81 3.70 9.05
CA CYS A 655 6.35 3.51 7.72
C CYS A 655 7.85 3.84 7.82
N GLU A 656 8.68 2.83 8.11
CA GLU A 656 10.12 2.97 8.02
C GLU A 656 10.48 3.49 6.62
N ARG A 657 11.48 4.38 6.61
CA ARG A 657 12.01 5.05 5.43
C ARG A 657 12.70 4.04 4.51
N THR A 658 11.92 3.22 3.82
CA THR A 658 12.37 2.57 2.59
C THR A 658 11.99 3.48 1.44
N HIS A 659 13.01 4.07 0.83
CA HIS A 659 12.91 4.67 -0.49
C HIS A 659 12.17 3.70 -1.43
N PRO A 660 11.24 4.18 -2.28
CA PRO A 660 10.73 3.37 -3.38
C PRO A 660 11.78 3.33 -4.49
N GLU A 661 12.98 2.84 -4.18
CA GLU A 661 13.86 2.31 -5.22
C GLU A 661 13.41 0.86 -5.44
N ASP A 662 13.22 0.51 -6.71
CA ASP A 662 12.68 -0.76 -7.22
C ASP A 662 11.15 -0.90 -7.34
N CYS A 663 10.49 0.08 -7.97
CA CYS A 663 9.28 -0.23 -8.75
C CYS A 663 9.68 -0.87 -10.09
N VAL A 664 10.06 -2.15 -10.07
CA VAL A 664 10.16 -2.97 -11.30
C VAL A 664 8.76 -3.04 -11.93
N GLY A 665 8.59 -2.32 -13.05
CA GLY A 665 7.34 -2.24 -13.81
C GLY A 665 6.71 -0.85 -13.85
N SER A 666 7.49 0.19 -14.20
CA SER A 666 6.89 1.50 -14.53
C SER A 666 5.93 1.33 -15.73
N MET A 667 4.85 2.11 -15.80
CA MET A 667 3.98 2.15 -16.99
C MET A 667 4.81 2.42 -18.26
N GLU A 668 5.91 3.15 -18.13
CA GLU A 668 6.85 3.42 -19.22
C GLU A 668 7.52 2.15 -19.75
N ASP A 669 7.82 1.18 -18.88
CA ASP A 669 8.39 -0.12 -19.29
C ASP A 669 7.34 -0.96 -20.02
N THR A 670 6.09 -0.91 -19.56
CA THR A 670 4.95 -1.58 -20.20
C THR A 670 4.69 -1.02 -21.60
N LEU A 671 4.71 0.31 -21.76
CA LEU A 671 4.55 0.98 -23.05
C LEU A 671 5.73 0.70 -24.00
N LYS A 672 6.95 0.57 -23.48
CA LYS A 672 8.13 0.15 -24.28
C LYS A 672 8.03 -1.30 -24.75
N GLU A 673 7.62 -2.22 -23.88
CA GLU A 673 7.43 -3.65 -24.22
C GLU A 673 6.34 -3.82 -25.29
N LEU A 674 5.23 -3.08 -25.20
CA LEU A 674 4.17 -3.05 -26.22
C LEU A 674 4.68 -2.70 -27.63
N LEU A 675 5.59 -1.73 -27.73
CA LEU A 675 6.11 -1.27 -29.02
C LEU A 675 7.03 -2.29 -29.70
N GLN A 676 7.67 -3.18 -28.93
CA GLN A 676 8.58 -4.22 -29.43
C GLN A 676 7.84 -5.43 -30.02
N HIS A 677 6.59 -5.69 -29.59
CA HIS A 677 5.85 -6.91 -29.91
C HIS A 677 4.69 -6.71 -30.89
N ARG A 678 4.90 -5.98 -32.00
CA ARG A 678 3.85 -5.69 -33.02
C ARG A 678 3.50 -6.87 -33.94
N LYS A 679 4.37 -7.88 -34.08
CA LYS A 679 4.13 -9.04 -34.96
C LYS A 679 3.11 -10.01 -34.34
N PRO A 680 2.20 -10.65 -35.09
CA PRO A 680 1.07 -11.42 -34.53
C PRO A 680 1.48 -12.56 -33.57
N LYS A 681 2.56 -13.30 -33.86
CA LYS A 681 3.08 -14.35 -32.95
C LYS A 681 3.68 -13.78 -31.65
N ALA A 682 4.37 -12.64 -31.75
CA ALA A 682 4.95 -11.96 -30.59
C ALA A 682 3.87 -11.28 -29.75
N LEU A 683 2.84 -10.72 -30.40
CA LEU A 683 1.67 -10.13 -29.77
C LEU A 683 0.92 -11.15 -28.91
N GLN A 684 0.73 -12.37 -29.42
CA GLN A 684 0.05 -13.43 -28.65
C GLN A 684 0.82 -13.80 -27.37
N GLN A 685 2.16 -13.85 -27.42
CA GLN A 685 2.99 -14.10 -26.24
C GLN A 685 2.94 -12.94 -25.25
N TYR A 686 3.00 -11.70 -25.75
CA TYR A 686 2.86 -10.51 -24.94
C TYR A 686 1.50 -10.48 -24.22
N LEU A 687 0.39 -10.67 -24.95
CA LEU A 687 -0.96 -10.64 -24.38
C LEU A 687 -1.14 -11.73 -23.30
N ARG A 688 -0.60 -12.94 -23.50
CA ARG A 688 -0.61 -13.98 -22.47
C ARG A 688 0.10 -13.52 -21.19
N LYS A 689 1.28 -12.91 -21.31
CA LYS A 689 2.06 -12.40 -20.17
C LYS A 689 1.35 -11.21 -19.51
N ALA A 690 0.76 -10.31 -20.29
CA ALA A 690 0.05 -9.13 -19.80
C ALA A 690 -1.25 -9.50 -19.07
N LEU A 691 -2.03 -10.44 -19.60
CA LEU A 691 -3.31 -10.87 -19.00
C LEU A 691 -3.11 -11.70 -17.73
N SER A 692 -2.01 -12.45 -17.62
CA SER A 692 -1.67 -13.21 -16.41
C SER A 692 -1.08 -12.33 -15.28
N ASN A 693 -0.47 -11.19 -15.61
CA ASN A 693 0.16 -10.30 -14.64
C ASN A 693 -0.83 -9.36 -13.95
N SER A 694 -0.85 -9.39 -12.61
CA SER A 694 -1.65 -8.51 -11.76
C SER A 694 -1.36 -7.03 -11.93
N ARG A 695 -0.09 -6.71 -12.19
CA ARG A 695 0.42 -5.34 -12.20
C ARG A 695 0.19 -4.69 -13.56
N HIS A 696 -0.27 -5.47 -14.54
CA HIS A 696 -0.58 -4.97 -15.87
C HIS A 696 -2.06 -4.52 -15.91
N PRO A 697 -2.38 -3.34 -16.48
CA PRO A 697 -3.75 -2.83 -16.55
C PRO A 697 -4.75 -3.82 -17.18
N LEU A 698 -4.37 -4.49 -18.27
CA LEU A 698 -5.21 -5.51 -18.91
C LEU A 698 -5.46 -6.73 -18.02
N GLY A 699 -4.47 -7.17 -17.23
CA GLY A 699 -4.64 -8.30 -16.31
C GLY A 699 -5.55 -7.96 -15.13
N GLN A 700 -5.46 -6.73 -14.60
CA GLN A 700 -6.38 -6.25 -13.58
C GLN A 700 -7.81 -6.08 -14.10
N LEU A 701 -7.96 -5.58 -15.34
CA LEU A 701 -9.26 -5.52 -16.01
C LEU A 701 -9.86 -6.94 -16.13
N LEU A 702 -9.11 -7.90 -16.68
CA LEU A 702 -9.55 -9.30 -16.79
C LEU A 702 -10.01 -9.87 -15.44
N ARG A 703 -9.26 -9.66 -14.35
CA ARG A 703 -9.68 -10.12 -13.00
C ARG A 703 -10.97 -9.50 -12.53
N THR A 704 -11.15 -8.20 -12.77
CA THR A 704 -12.39 -7.52 -12.40
C THR A 704 -13.56 -8.10 -13.19
N LEU A 705 -13.37 -8.38 -14.48
CA LEU A 705 -14.37 -9.03 -15.33
C LEU A 705 -14.67 -10.48 -14.90
N MET A 706 -13.65 -11.24 -14.47
CA MET A 706 -13.86 -12.57 -13.87
C MET A 706 -14.74 -12.49 -12.61
N MET A 707 -14.46 -11.53 -11.74
CA MET A 707 -15.23 -11.33 -10.50
C MET A 707 -16.69 -10.94 -10.78
N THR A 708 -16.94 -10.09 -11.78
CA THR A 708 -18.30 -9.73 -12.18
C THR A 708 -19.01 -10.89 -12.85
N PHE A 709 -18.30 -11.69 -13.67
CA PHE A 709 -18.85 -12.87 -14.32
C PHE A 709 -19.25 -13.94 -13.29
N GLN A 710 -18.38 -14.19 -12.32
CA GLN A 710 -18.67 -15.09 -11.20
C GLN A 710 -19.86 -14.61 -10.38
N ALA A 711 -19.95 -13.31 -10.08
CA ALA A 711 -21.08 -12.76 -9.34
C ALA A 711 -22.42 -13.02 -10.07
N THR A 712 -22.43 -12.95 -11.41
CA THR A 712 -23.64 -13.18 -12.20
C THR A 712 -23.98 -14.68 -12.35
N TYR A 713 -23.01 -15.52 -12.73
CA TYR A 713 -23.28 -16.86 -13.27
C TYR A 713 -22.83 -18.05 -12.38
N SER A 714 -22.14 -17.82 -11.25
CA SER A 714 -21.62 -18.90 -10.40
C SER A 714 -22.46 -19.15 -9.14
N GLY A 715 -22.42 -20.35 -8.54
CA GLY A 715 -23.07 -20.61 -7.24
C GLY A 715 -24.60 -20.75 -7.31
N ILE A 716 -25.32 -20.19 -6.33
CA ILE A 716 -26.78 -20.34 -6.15
C ILE A 716 -27.58 -19.85 -7.36
N GLY A 717 -27.08 -18.85 -8.10
CA GLY A 717 -27.73 -18.32 -9.30
C GLY A 717 -27.30 -18.96 -10.61
N ALA A 718 -26.53 -20.06 -10.60
CA ALA A 718 -26.17 -20.78 -11.84
C ALA A 718 -27.42 -21.44 -12.42
N ASN A 719 -27.89 -20.96 -13.58
CA ASN A 719 -29.10 -21.47 -14.21
C ASN A 719 -28.95 -21.53 -15.74
N LYS A 720 -29.43 -22.62 -16.35
CA LYS A 720 -29.37 -22.88 -17.79
C LYS A 720 -29.97 -21.77 -18.67
N HIS A 721 -30.93 -21.01 -18.15
CA HIS A 721 -31.59 -19.92 -18.85
C HIS A 721 -30.76 -18.63 -18.92
N LEU A 722 -29.56 -18.61 -18.32
CA LEU A 722 -28.60 -17.50 -18.39
C LEU A 722 -27.43 -17.78 -19.35
N GLN A 723 -27.43 -18.91 -20.05
CA GLN A 723 -26.31 -19.36 -20.90
C GLN A 723 -26.02 -18.38 -22.04
N GLU A 724 -27.03 -17.88 -22.75
CA GLU A 724 -26.83 -16.91 -23.85
C GLU A 724 -26.25 -15.59 -23.33
N MET A 725 -26.71 -15.14 -22.16
CA MET A 725 -26.15 -13.94 -21.53
C MET A 725 -24.67 -14.12 -21.20
N ALA A 726 -24.30 -15.27 -20.64
CA ALA A 726 -22.92 -15.57 -20.29
C ALA A 726 -22.03 -15.63 -21.53
N GLN A 727 -22.51 -16.26 -22.61
CA GLN A 727 -21.79 -16.37 -23.89
C GLN A 727 -21.52 -14.99 -24.49
N GLU A 728 -22.54 -14.15 -24.65
CA GLU A 728 -22.39 -12.82 -25.25
C GLU A 728 -21.56 -11.88 -24.37
N GLU A 729 -21.64 -12.04 -23.04
CA GLU A 729 -20.81 -11.29 -22.10
C GLU A 729 -19.31 -11.62 -22.23
N VAL A 730 -18.94 -12.89 -22.42
CA VAL A 730 -17.53 -13.27 -22.69
C VAL A 730 -17.04 -12.70 -24.02
N LYS A 731 -17.87 -12.72 -25.07
CA LYS A 731 -17.54 -12.10 -26.37
C LYS A 731 -17.33 -10.59 -26.21
N GLN A 732 -18.18 -9.91 -25.44
CA GLN A 732 -18.03 -8.48 -25.18
C GLN A 732 -16.77 -8.17 -24.37
N HIS A 733 -16.45 -8.97 -23.35
CA HIS A 733 -15.20 -8.84 -22.59
C HIS A 733 -13.97 -8.91 -23.50
N ALA A 734 -13.97 -9.81 -24.49
CA ALA A 734 -12.93 -9.87 -25.51
C ALA A 734 -12.86 -8.57 -26.32
N ARG A 735 -13.99 -8.05 -26.82
CA ARG A 735 -14.02 -6.79 -27.59
C ARG A 735 -13.50 -5.59 -26.78
N GLU A 736 -13.82 -5.52 -25.49
CA GLU A 736 -13.38 -4.45 -24.59
C GLU A 736 -11.90 -4.56 -24.22
N LEU A 737 -11.40 -5.77 -23.96
CA LEU A 737 -9.97 -6.00 -23.72
C LEU A 737 -9.13 -5.69 -24.97
N TRP A 738 -9.65 -5.95 -26.17
CA TRP A 738 -9.00 -5.54 -27.41
C TRP A 738 -8.96 -4.01 -27.55
N ALA A 739 -10.07 -3.34 -27.29
CA ALA A 739 -10.15 -1.87 -27.30
C ALA A 739 -9.18 -1.25 -26.27
N ALA A 740 -9.07 -1.86 -25.08
CA ALA A 740 -8.13 -1.48 -24.04
C ALA A 740 -6.67 -1.62 -24.49
N TYR A 741 -6.31 -2.74 -25.11
CA TYR A 741 -4.98 -2.95 -25.70
C TYR A 741 -4.67 -1.90 -26.79
N ARG A 742 -5.60 -1.67 -27.72
CA ARG A 742 -5.43 -0.64 -28.76
C ARG A 742 -5.30 0.76 -28.17
N GLY A 743 -6.02 1.06 -27.09
CA GLY A 743 -5.89 2.30 -26.34
C GLY A 743 -4.48 2.48 -25.78
N LEU A 744 -3.91 1.46 -25.13
CA LEU A 744 -2.54 1.49 -24.62
C LEU A 744 -1.52 1.66 -25.76
N LEU A 745 -1.71 0.95 -26.88
CA LEU A 745 -0.87 1.08 -28.05
C LEU A 745 -0.92 2.49 -28.65
N LYS A 746 -2.10 3.11 -28.71
CA LYS A 746 -2.28 4.49 -29.16
C LYS A 746 -1.52 5.47 -28.27
N VAL A 747 -1.60 5.33 -26.95
CA VAL A 747 -0.84 6.16 -26.01
C VAL A 747 0.68 5.97 -26.18
N ALA A 748 1.14 4.73 -26.35
CA ALA A 748 2.55 4.42 -26.60
C ALA A 748 3.06 5.08 -27.89
N LEU A 749 2.27 5.03 -28.96
CA LEU A 749 2.61 5.63 -30.26
C LEU A 749 2.57 7.16 -30.23
N GLN A 750 1.59 7.76 -29.55
CA GLN A 750 1.50 9.21 -29.39
C GLN A 750 2.73 9.78 -28.66
N ARG A 751 3.25 9.06 -27.65
CA ARG A 751 4.52 9.43 -26.97
C ARG A 751 5.75 9.35 -27.89
N GLN A 752 5.67 8.63 -29.00
CA GLN A 752 6.70 8.58 -30.05
C GLN A 752 6.39 9.47 -31.27
N GLY A 753 5.31 10.27 -31.23
CA GLY A 753 4.89 11.12 -32.34
C GLY A 753 4.25 10.38 -33.53
N GLN A 754 3.81 9.13 -33.34
CA GLN A 754 3.17 8.31 -34.38
C GLN A 754 1.66 8.19 -34.13
N THR A 755 0.87 8.08 -35.21
CA THR A 755 -0.58 7.86 -35.17
C THR A 755 -0.92 6.42 -35.53
N LEU A 756 -1.84 5.81 -34.78
CA LEU A 756 -2.35 4.47 -35.07
C LEU A 756 -3.45 4.55 -36.15
N GLU A 757 -3.34 3.75 -37.22
CA GLU A 757 -4.39 3.62 -38.24
C GLU A 757 -5.67 3.00 -37.66
N GLU A 758 -6.83 3.46 -38.08
CA GLU A 758 -8.12 2.90 -37.67
C GLU A 758 -8.31 1.50 -38.26
N GLU A 759 -8.72 0.54 -37.44
CA GLU A 759 -9.01 -0.83 -37.86
C GLU A 759 -10.43 -0.91 -38.40
N ASN A 760 -10.62 -1.60 -39.52
CA ASN A 760 -11.96 -1.93 -40.02
C ASN A 760 -12.66 -2.92 -39.06
N MET A 761 -13.98 -2.87 -38.98
CA MET A 761 -14.78 -3.74 -38.10
C MET A 761 -14.50 -5.23 -38.34
N GLU A 762 -14.39 -5.65 -39.60
CA GLU A 762 -14.07 -7.04 -39.96
C GLU A 762 -12.69 -7.48 -39.45
N THR A 763 -11.68 -6.63 -39.57
CA THR A 763 -10.33 -6.91 -39.07
C THR A 763 -10.27 -6.95 -37.55
N ARG A 764 -11.10 -6.14 -36.88
CA ARG A 764 -11.25 -6.15 -35.42
C ARG A 764 -11.87 -7.45 -34.96
N ASP A 765 -12.97 -7.88 -35.57
CA ASP A 765 -13.67 -9.10 -35.18
C ASP A 765 -12.79 -10.34 -35.41
N LEU A 766 -12.06 -10.41 -36.53
CA LEU A 766 -11.07 -11.47 -36.77
C LEU A 766 -9.99 -11.55 -35.66
N GLN A 767 -9.47 -10.41 -35.19
CA GLN A 767 -8.43 -10.41 -34.16
C GLN A 767 -9.00 -10.72 -32.77
N VAL A 768 -10.21 -10.24 -32.47
CA VAL A 768 -10.90 -10.53 -31.22
C VAL A 768 -11.20 -12.03 -31.12
N HIS A 769 -11.82 -12.63 -32.13
CA HIS A 769 -12.19 -14.04 -32.14
C HIS A 769 -10.97 -14.97 -32.32
N GLY A 770 -10.02 -14.61 -33.18
CA GLY A 770 -8.87 -15.46 -33.50
C GLY A 770 -7.70 -15.40 -32.52
N LEU A 771 -7.43 -14.24 -31.90
CA LEU A 771 -6.28 -14.03 -31.00
C LEU A 771 -6.66 -13.89 -29.53
N LEU A 772 -7.67 -13.08 -29.20
CA LEU A 772 -7.93 -12.68 -27.82
C LEU A 772 -8.92 -13.60 -27.09
N LEU A 773 -10.01 -13.99 -27.75
CA LEU A 773 -11.02 -14.90 -27.19
C LEU A 773 -10.39 -16.21 -26.68
N PRO A 774 -9.46 -16.88 -27.40
CA PRO A 774 -8.81 -18.08 -26.90
C PRO A 774 -7.94 -17.84 -25.67
N LEU A 775 -7.42 -16.63 -25.47
CA LEU A 775 -6.57 -16.29 -24.32
C LEU A 775 -7.37 -16.03 -23.06
N ILE A 776 -8.56 -15.44 -23.19
CA ILE A 776 -9.40 -15.09 -22.04
C ILE A 776 -10.33 -16.23 -21.62
N LEU A 777 -10.76 -17.09 -22.56
CA LEU A 777 -11.76 -18.14 -22.32
C LEU A 777 -11.42 -19.05 -21.13
N PRO A 778 -10.16 -19.49 -20.89
CA PRO A 778 -9.84 -20.30 -19.70
C PRO A 778 -10.20 -19.64 -18.38
N SER A 779 -10.27 -18.30 -18.35
CA SER A 779 -10.61 -17.53 -17.15
C SER A 779 -12.11 -17.57 -16.81
N PHE A 780 -12.95 -17.93 -17.79
CA PHE A 780 -14.41 -17.98 -17.66
C PHE A 780 -14.97 -19.39 -17.90
N TYR A 781 -14.11 -20.34 -18.29
CA TYR A 781 -14.52 -21.65 -18.79
C TYR A 781 -15.30 -22.46 -17.76
N SER A 782 -14.88 -22.46 -16.50
CA SER A 782 -15.55 -23.23 -15.43
C SER A 782 -17.02 -22.84 -15.29
N GLU A 783 -17.29 -21.56 -15.15
CA GLU A 783 -18.63 -21.01 -14.95
C GLU A 783 -19.45 -21.14 -16.23
N LEU A 784 -18.87 -20.83 -17.39
CA LEU A 784 -19.54 -20.94 -18.68
C LEU A 784 -19.92 -22.39 -18.99
N PHE A 785 -18.97 -23.33 -18.86
CA PHE A 785 -19.21 -24.75 -19.14
C PHE A 785 -20.23 -25.35 -18.17
N THR A 786 -20.28 -24.90 -16.92
CA THR A 786 -21.33 -25.30 -15.97
C THR A 786 -22.73 -24.96 -16.51
N LEU A 787 -22.91 -23.81 -17.16
CA LEU A 787 -24.20 -23.46 -17.77
C LEU A 787 -24.54 -24.35 -18.98
N TYR A 788 -23.56 -24.73 -19.80
CA TYR A 788 -23.78 -25.68 -20.90
C TYR A 788 -24.12 -27.08 -20.39
N LEU A 789 -23.46 -27.54 -19.32
CA LEU A 789 -23.78 -28.82 -18.67
C LEU A 789 -25.23 -28.83 -18.17
N LEU A 790 -25.69 -27.75 -17.53
CA LEU A 790 -27.06 -27.62 -17.05
C LEU A 790 -28.09 -27.52 -18.19
N LEU A 791 -27.72 -26.89 -19.31
CA LEU A 791 -28.61 -26.75 -20.46
C LEU A 791 -28.83 -28.08 -21.20
N HIS A 792 -27.76 -28.88 -21.34
CA HIS A 792 -27.77 -30.12 -22.12
C HIS A 792 -27.86 -31.40 -21.25
N GLU A 793 -28.11 -31.28 -19.95
CA GLU A 793 -28.15 -32.42 -19.00
C GLU A 793 -29.05 -33.57 -19.48
N ARG A 794 -30.26 -33.25 -19.99
CA ARG A 794 -31.21 -34.27 -20.48
C ARG A 794 -30.68 -34.98 -21.73
N GLU A 795 -30.13 -34.23 -22.66
CA GLU A 795 -29.63 -34.73 -23.95
C GLU A 795 -28.35 -35.57 -23.77
N ASP A 796 -27.43 -35.09 -22.92
CA ASP A 796 -26.21 -35.81 -22.53
C ASP A 796 -26.53 -37.05 -21.68
N GLY A 797 -27.63 -37.04 -20.92
CA GLY A 797 -28.14 -38.22 -20.21
C GLY A 797 -28.59 -39.35 -21.17
N LEU A 798 -29.33 -39.00 -22.22
CA LEU A 798 -29.73 -39.96 -23.27
C LEU A 798 -28.51 -40.50 -24.03
N TYR A 799 -27.59 -39.60 -24.39
CA TYR A 799 -26.34 -39.96 -25.05
C TYR A 799 -25.47 -40.90 -24.19
N SER A 800 -25.31 -40.60 -22.89
CA SER A 800 -24.56 -41.43 -21.94
C SER A 800 -25.15 -42.83 -21.81
N ARG A 801 -26.48 -42.95 -21.84
CA ARG A 801 -27.17 -44.25 -21.86
C ARG A 801 -26.91 -44.99 -23.17
N GLY A 802 -26.98 -44.30 -24.31
CA GLY A 802 -26.62 -44.84 -25.63
C GLY A 802 -25.18 -45.37 -25.68
N ILE A 803 -24.20 -44.61 -25.17
CA ILE A 803 -22.81 -45.08 -25.04
C ILE A 803 -22.73 -46.35 -24.20
N THR A 804 -23.44 -46.39 -23.05
CA THR A 804 -23.41 -47.55 -22.16
C THR A 804 -23.90 -48.79 -22.89
N ASN A 805 -24.99 -48.69 -23.64
CA ASN A 805 -25.52 -49.78 -24.46
C ASN A 805 -24.54 -50.22 -25.56
N LEU A 806 -23.98 -49.28 -26.33
CA LEU A 806 -23.00 -49.57 -27.39
C LEU A 806 -21.68 -50.14 -26.84
N SER A 807 -21.36 -49.82 -25.58
CA SER A 807 -20.17 -50.33 -24.89
C SER A 807 -20.27 -51.80 -24.48
N LEU A 808 -21.49 -52.38 -24.46
CA LEU A 808 -21.72 -53.80 -24.15
C LEU A 808 -21.31 -54.72 -25.31
N PHE A 809 -21.36 -54.23 -26.56
CA PHE A 809 -20.95 -55.00 -27.72
C PHE A 809 -19.42 -55.12 -27.80
N PRO A 810 -18.84 -56.28 -28.12
CA PRO A 810 -17.42 -56.38 -28.50
C PRO A 810 -17.15 -55.67 -29.84
N ASP A 811 -15.91 -55.27 -30.09
CA ASP A 811 -15.51 -54.37 -31.20
C ASP A 811 -15.96 -54.89 -32.58
N THR A 812 -15.86 -56.19 -32.84
CA THR A 812 -16.30 -56.82 -34.10
C THR A 812 -17.82 -56.81 -34.28
N LYS A 813 -18.59 -57.09 -33.22
CA LYS A 813 -20.07 -57.04 -33.25
C LYS A 813 -20.57 -55.59 -33.37
N LEU A 814 -19.85 -54.62 -32.80
CA LEU A 814 -20.21 -53.21 -32.92
C LEU A 814 -19.99 -52.68 -34.35
N LEU A 815 -18.87 -53.04 -34.98
CA LEU A 815 -18.61 -52.68 -36.39
C LEU A 815 -19.64 -53.31 -37.34
N GLU A 816 -20.10 -54.53 -37.04
CA GLU A 816 -21.19 -55.18 -37.79
C GLU A 816 -22.55 -54.49 -37.54
N PHE A 817 -22.86 -54.12 -36.29
CA PHE A 817 -24.08 -53.40 -35.95
C PHE A 817 -24.19 -52.03 -36.63
N LEU A 818 -23.06 -51.33 -36.79
CA LEU A 818 -22.97 -50.03 -37.46
C LEU A 818 -22.91 -50.13 -39.00
N ASP A 819 -23.06 -51.34 -39.57
CA ASP A 819 -23.01 -51.63 -41.02
C ASP A 819 -21.71 -51.14 -41.71
N VAL A 820 -20.59 -51.20 -40.98
CA VAL A 820 -19.28 -50.81 -41.53
C VAL A 820 -18.81 -51.85 -42.56
N GLN A 821 -18.43 -51.40 -43.75
CA GLN A 821 -17.94 -52.29 -44.81
C GLN A 821 -16.77 -53.17 -44.33
N LYS A 822 -16.89 -54.50 -44.48
CA LYS A 822 -15.95 -55.50 -43.92
C LYS A 822 -14.48 -55.31 -44.34
N HIS A 823 -14.22 -54.66 -45.47
CA HIS A 823 -12.86 -54.41 -45.96
C HIS A 823 -12.17 -53.22 -45.25
N LEU A 824 -12.93 -52.40 -44.51
CA LEU A 824 -12.42 -51.30 -43.69
C LEU A 824 -12.04 -51.76 -42.27
N TRP A 825 -12.36 -53.01 -41.92
CA TRP A 825 -12.11 -53.53 -40.58
C TRP A 825 -10.60 -53.77 -40.38
N PRO A 826 -9.99 -53.22 -39.32
CA PRO A 826 -8.57 -53.42 -39.03
C PRO A 826 -8.31 -54.80 -38.41
N LEU A 827 -8.62 -55.87 -39.17
CA LEU A 827 -8.42 -57.27 -38.76
C LEU A 827 -7.03 -57.81 -39.17
N LYS A 828 -6.29 -57.11 -40.03
CA LYS A 828 -5.03 -57.60 -40.64
C LYS A 828 -3.76 -57.32 -39.82
N ASP A 829 -3.83 -56.58 -38.72
CA ASP A 829 -2.65 -56.19 -37.92
C ASP A 829 -2.26 -57.20 -36.81
N LEU A 830 -2.85 -58.40 -36.77
CA LEU A 830 -2.38 -59.48 -35.89
C LEU A 830 -1.23 -60.27 -36.54
N LYS A 831 -0.02 -59.69 -36.60
CA LYS A 831 1.19 -60.54 -36.65
C LYS A 831 1.37 -61.21 -35.30
N LEU A 832 0.70 -62.34 -35.13
CA LEU A 832 0.87 -63.29 -34.02
C LEU A 832 2.34 -63.71 -33.93
N THR A 833 3.06 -63.25 -32.91
CA THR A 833 4.24 -63.99 -32.43
C THR A 833 3.76 -65.19 -31.62
N SER A 834 4.38 -66.34 -31.85
CA SER A 834 3.84 -67.68 -31.58
C SER A 834 3.51 -68.05 -30.12
N ASN A 835 3.66 -67.14 -29.15
CA ASN A 835 3.61 -67.44 -27.71
C ASN A 835 2.48 -66.76 -26.92
N GLN A 836 1.52 -66.07 -27.55
CA GLN A 836 0.40 -65.40 -26.86
C GLN A 836 -0.97 -66.05 -27.09
N ARG A 837 -1.03 -67.38 -27.23
CA ARG A 837 -2.28 -68.11 -27.53
C ARG A 837 -3.25 -68.28 -26.34
N TYR A 838 -3.04 -67.62 -25.21
CA TYR A 838 -3.91 -67.71 -24.03
C TYR A 838 -4.32 -66.38 -23.38
N SER A 839 -4.29 -65.26 -24.13
CA SER A 839 -5.01 -64.05 -23.71
C SER A 839 -6.05 -63.71 -24.77
N LEU A 840 -7.25 -64.25 -24.58
CA LEU A 840 -8.46 -63.94 -25.34
C LEU A 840 -8.66 -62.42 -25.46
N VAL A 841 -8.83 -61.96 -26.69
CA VAL A 841 -9.73 -60.87 -27.13
C VAL A 841 -9.59 -59.54 -26.39
N ARG A 842 -8.70 -58.67 -26.89
CA ARG A 842 -8.95 -57.22 -26.89
C ARG A 842 -8.51 -56.66 -28.24
N ASP A 843 -9.24 -57.03 -29.29
CA ASP A 843 -9.13 -56.41 -30.61
C ASP A 843 -9.62 -54.96 -30.53
N LYS A 844 -8.82 -54.06 -29.96
CA LYS A 844 -9.14 -52.63 -29.90
C LYS A 844 -9.00 -52.01 -31.27
N CYS A 845 -10.05 -52.05 -32.09
CA CYS A 845 -10.06 -51.38 -33.38
C CYS A 845 -9.96 -49.85 -33.17
N PHE A 846 -9.20 -49.16 -34.03
CA PHE A 846 -9.05 -47.69 -34.02
C PHE A 846 -8.56 -47.06 -32.69
N LEU A 847 -7.70 -47.75 -31.93
CA LEU A 847 -7.19 -47.28 -30.63
C LEU A 847 -6.59 -45.86 -30.69
N THR A 848 -5.75 -45.56 -31.68
CA THR A 848 -5.08 -44.24 -31.79
C THR A 848 -6.09 -43.10 -31.99
N ALA A 849 -7.15 -43.33 -32.77
CA ALA A 849 -8.23 -42.37 -32.96
C ALA A 849 -9.04 -42.18 -31.66
N THR A 850 -9.36 -43.26 -30.95
CA THR A 850 -10.11 -43.18 -29.67
C THR A 850 -9.33 -42.43 -28.59
N GLU A 851 -8.02 -42.69 -28.44
CA GLU A 851 -7.15 -41.97 -27.50
C GLU A 851 -6.95 -40.50 -27.89
N CYS A 852 -6.96 -40.20 -29.20
CA CYS A 852 -6.91 -38.82 -29.68
C CYS A 852 -8.18 -38.06 -29.29
N LEU A 853 -9.36 -38.63 -29.55
CA LEU A 853 -10.65 -37.98 -29.26
C LEU A 853 -10.84 -37.74 -27.76
N GLN A 854 -10.39 -38.66 -26.91
CA GLN A 854 -10.46 -38.50 -25.45
C GLN A 854 -9.74 -37.24 -24.92
N LYS A 855 -8.76 -36.70 -25.67
CA LYS A 855 -8.05 -35.47 -25.29
C LYS A 855 -8.97 -34.24 -25.27
N ILE A 856 -10.13 -34.28 -25.92
CA ILE A 856 -11.14 -33.20 -25.88
C ILE A 856 -11.55 -32.86 -24.45
N ILE A 857 -11.66 -33.87 -23.56
CA ILE A 857 -12.07 -33.66 -22.16
C ILE A 857 -11.01 -32.86 -21.39
N THR A 858 -9.74 -33.04 -21.74
CA THR A 858 -8.60 -32.41 -21.04
C THR A 858 -8.26 -31.02 -21.56
N THR A 859 -8.77 -30.65 -22.73
CA THR A 859 -8.50 -29.35 -23.32
C THR A 859 -9.59 -28.35 -22.97
N VAL A 860 -9.18 -27.10 -22.77
CA VAL A 860 -10.09 -25.99 -22.43
C VAL A 860 -10.42 -25.17 -23.68
N HIS A 861 -9.51 -25.15 -24.67
CA HIS A 861 -9.60 -24.28 -25.83
C HIS A 861 -10.42 -24.91 -26.98
N PRO A 862 -11.49 -24.25 -27.47
CA PRO A 862 -12.29 -24.72 -28.62
C PRO A 862 -11.44 -24.97 -29.87
N ARG A 863 -10.46 -24.11 -30.13
CA ARG A 863 -9.54 -24.30 -31.27
C ARG A 863 -8.69 -25.56 -31.14
N GLU A 864 -8.15 -25.83 -29.96
CA GLU A 864 -7.39 -27.06 -29.72
C GLU A 864 -8.30 -28.30 -29.80
N LYS A 865 -9.57 -28.18 -29.37
CA LYS A 865 -10.58 -29.24 -29.55
C LYS A 865 -10.84 -29.51 -31.04
N LEU A 866 -10.96 -28.46 -31.86
CA LEU A 866 -11.10 -28.57 -33.32
C LEU A 866 -9.85 -29.21 -33.97
N GLU A 867 -8.64 -28.87 -33.54
CA GLU A 867 -7.39 -29.51 -34.00
C GLU A 867 -7.29 -30.98 -33.56
N ILE A 868 -7.81 -31.33 -32.37
CA ILE A 868 -7.93 -32.72 -31.91
C ILE A 868 -8.92 -33.49 -32.78
N LEU A 869 -10.04 -32.87 -33.14
CA LEU A 869 -11.00 -33.46 -34.07
C LEU A 869 -10.31 -33.73 -35.41
N GLU A 870 -9.70 -32.74 -36.06
CA GLU A 870 -8.96 -32.91 -37.32
C GLU A 870 -7.94 -34.06 -37.24
N LYS A 871 -7.14 -34.12 -36.16
CA LYS A 871 -6.19 -35.22 -35.93
C LYS A 871 -6.89 -36.57 -35.77
N THR A 872 -8.02 -36.63 -35.07
CA THR A 872 -8.82 -37.86 -34.90
C THR A 872 -9.29 -38.39 -36.25
N TYR A 873 -9.81 -37.53 -37.12
CA TYR A 873 -10.19 -37.92 -38.48
C TYR A 873 -8.99 -38.40 -39.30
N GLY A 874 -7.86 -37.70 -39.20
CA GLY A 874 -6.60 -38.12 -39.84
C GLY A 874 -6.13 -39.50 -39.36
N GLU A 875 -6.30 -39.83 -38.08
CA GLU A 875 -5.98 -41.16 -37.51
C GLU A 875 -6.93 -42.26 -38.01
N ILE A 876 -8.21 -41.95 -38.21
CA ILE A 876 -9.18 -42.87 -38.82
C ILE A 876 -8.77 -43.15 -40.28
N GLU A 877 -8.54 -42.12 -41.08
CA GLU A 877 -8.07 -42.24 -42.46
C GLU A 877 -6.74 -42.98 -42.57
N ALA A 878 -5.79 -42.70 -41.66
CA ALA A 878 -4.50 -43.38 -41.62
C ALA A 878 -4.64 -44.86 -41.28
N THR A 879 -5.57 -45.21 -40.38
CA THR A 879 -5.86 -46.61 -40.03
C THR A 879 -6.51 -47.34 -41.20
N VAL A 880 -7.50 -46.74 -41.86
CA VAL A 880 -8.13 -47.31 -43.05
C VAL A 880 -7.13 -47.45 -44.22
N SER A 881 -6.30 -46.44 -44.45
CA SER A 881 -5.27 -46.47 -45.49
C SER A 881 -4.23 -47.57 -45.24
N ARG A 882 -3.90 -47.86 -43.97
CA ARG A 882 -3.04 -49.00 -43.59
C ARG A 882 -3.70 -50.34 -43.90
N VAL A 883 -4.99 -50.48 -43.59
CA VAL A 883 -5.76 -51.71 -43.83
C VAL A 883 -5.90 -52.01 -45.32
N LEU A 884 -6.10 -50.97 -46.14
CA LEU A 884 -6.25 -51.06 -47.59
C LEU A 884 -4.92 -51.12 -48.36
N GLY A 885 -3.81 -50.71 -47.73
CA GLY A 885 -2.49 -50.65 -48.37
C GLY A 885 -2.34 -49.52 -49.40
N CYS A 886 -3.29 -48.59 -49.48
CA CYS A 886 -3.28 -47.43 -50.36
C CYS A 886 -3.82 -46.19 -49.63
N LYS A 887 -3.42 -44.99 -50.07
CA LYS A 887 -3.97 -43.74 -49.53
C LYS A 887 -5.45 -43.65 -49.92
N TYR A 888 -6.33 -43.75 -48.95
CA TYR A 888 -7.77 -43.73 -49.14
C TYR A 888 -8.38 -42.55 -48.36
N LYS A 889 -9.07 -41.66 -49.07
CA LYS A 889 -9.87 -40.59 -48.45
C LYS A 889 -11.27 -41.12 -48.21
N LEU A 890 -11.73 -41.09 -46.97
CA LEU A 890 -13.02 -41.66 -46.60
C LEU A 890 -14.17 -40.75 -47.08
N PRO A 891 -15.11 -41.25 -47.92
CA PRO A 891 -16.36 -40.53 -48.16
C PRO A 891 -17.21 -40.50 -46.89
N MET A 892 -18.15 -39.56 -46.80
CA MET A 892 -18.96 -39.37 -45.59
C MET A 892 -19.79 -40.59 -45.19
N ASP A 893 -20.30 -41.32 -46.18
CA ASP A 893 -21.11 -42.52 -45.95
C ASP A 893 -20.32 -43.61 -45.21
N ASP A 894 -18.99 -43.69 -45.44
CA ASP A 894 -18.11 -44.64 -44.77
C ASP A 894 -17.46 -44.04 -43.50
N LEU A 895 -17.36 -42.72 -43.41
CA LEU A 895 -16.74 -42.02 -42.27
C LEU A 895 -17.67 -41.97 -41.06
N LEU A 896 -18.96 -41.69 -41.25
CA LEU A 896 -19.91 -41.52 -40.14
C LEU A 896 -20.04 -42.79 -39.28
N PRO A 897 -20.19 -44.02 -39.83
CA PRO A 897 -20.23 -45.24 -39.04
C PRO A 897 -18.94 -45.50 -38.24
N LEU A 898 -17.77 -45.24 -38.86
CA LEU A 898 -16.47 -45.36 -38.20
C LEU A 898 -16.30 -44.32 -37.08
N LEU A 899 -16.82 -43.12 -37.28
CA LEU A 899 -16.80 -42.07 -36.27
C LEU A 899 -17.74 -42.39 -35.10
N ILE A 900 -18.94 -42.93 -35.34
CA ILE A 900 -19.85 -43.42 -34.28
C ILE A 900 -19.13 -44.50 -33.44
N TYR A 901 -18.42 -45.42 -34.10
CA TYR A 901 -17.59 -46.41 -33.41
C TYR A 901 -16.54 -45.73 -32.51
N VAL A 902 -15.73 -44.80 -33.04
CA VAL A 902 -14.68 -44.11 -32.26
C VAL A 902 -15.27 -43.30 -31.10
N VAL A 903 -16.37 -42.58 -31.32
CA VAL A 903 -17.07 -41.79 -30.30
C VAL A 903 -17.61 -42.69 -29.18
N SER A 904 -18.26 -43.81 -29.53
CA SER A 904 -18.79 -44.77 -28.54
C SER A 904 -17.69 -45.40 -27.68
N ARG A 905 -16.49 -45.62 -28.26
CA ARG A 905 -15.32 -46.18 -27.56
C ARG A 905 -14.54 -45.14 -26.78
N ALA A 906 -14.59 -43.87 -27.17
CA ALA A 906 -13.98 -42.76 -26.43
C ALA A 906 -14.67 -42.50 -25.09
N ARG A 907 -15.97 -42.80 -24.96
CA ARG A 907 -16.77 -42.70 -23.72
C ARG A 907 -16.75 -41.32 -23.06
N ILE A 908 -16.87 -40.27 -23.88
CA ILE A 908 -17.03 -38.90 -23.40
C ILE A 908 -18.45 -38.76 -22.85
N GLN A 909 -18.65 -38.34 -21.60
CA GLN A 909 -20.00 -38.30 -20.99
C GLN A 909 -20.82 -37.07 -21.40
N HIS A 910 -20.20 -35.89 -21.44
CA HIS A 910 -20.85 -34.60 -21.70
C HIS A 910 -20.49 -34.04 -23.08
N LEU A 911 -20.61 -34.88 -24.11
CA LEU A 911 -20.17 -34.50 -25.46
C LEU A 911 -21.07 -33.40 -26.06
N GLY A 912 -22.36 -33.38 -25.73
CA GLY A 912 -23.30 -32.35 -26.20
C GLY A 912 -22.92 -30.96 -25.69
N ALA A 913 -22.68 -30.82 -24.38
CA ALA A 913 -22.21 -29.56 -23.81
C ALA A 913 -20.90 -29.06 -24.48
N GLU A 914 -19.99 -29.98 -24.80
CA GLU A 914 -18.72 -29.66 -25.46
C GLU A 914 -18.91 -29.19 -26.91
N ILE A 915 -19.73 -29.90 -27.67
CA ILE A 915 -20.07 -29.55 -29.05
C ILE A 915 -20.68 -28.16 -29.12
N HIS A 916 -21.69 -27.89 -28.28
CA HIS A 916 -22.39 -26.61 -28.28
C HIS A 916 -21.48 -25.47 -27.86
N LEU A 917 -20.63 -25.67 -26.83
CA LEU A 917 -19.63 -24.68 -26.44
C LEU A 917 -18.65 -24.38 -27.59
N ILE A 918 -18.15 -25.41 -28.28
CA ILE A 918 -17.25 -25.21 -29.43
C ILE A 918 -17.96 -24.39 -30.49
N ARG A 919 -19.19 -24.75 -30.86
CA ARG A 919 -19.95 -24.08 -31.91
C ARG A 919 -20.19 -22.60 -31.59
N ASP A 920 -20.59 -22.34 -30.37
CA ASP A 920 -20.99 -21.02 -29.89
C ASP A 920 -19.80 -20.08 -29.62
N MET A 921 -18.59 -20.63 -29.47
CA MET A 921 -17.33 -19.90 -29.25
C MET A 921 -16.32 -20.00 -30.41
N MET A 922 -16.70 -20.66 -31.52
CA MET A 922 -15.86 -20.78 -32.73
C MET A 922 -15.75 -19.43 -33.45
N ASP A 923 -14.60 -19.19 -34.07
CA ASP A 923 -14.36 -18.02 -34.90
C ASP A 923 -15.21 -18.07 -36.19
N PRO A 924 -15.94 -17.00 -36.55
CA PRO A 924 -16.73 -16.94 -37.78
C PRO A 924 -15.95 -17.33 -39.05
N VAL A 925 -14.63 -17.16 -39.10
CA VAL A 925 -13.81 -17.56 -40.25
C VAL A 925 -13.80 -19.08 -40.50
N HIS A 926 -14.02 -19.89 -39.46
CA HIS A 926 -14.04 -21.34 -39.57
C HIS A 926 -15.43 -21.89 -39.91
N THR A 927 -16.47 -21.05 -39.91
CA THR A 927 -17.81 -21.44 -40.36
C THR A 927 -17.81 -21.74 -41.86
N GLY A 928 -18.33 -22.91 -42.27
CA GLY A 928 -18.25 -23.40 -43.65
C GLY A 928 -16.91 -24.00 -44.08
N GLY A 929 -15.92 -24.09 -43.18
CA GLY A 929 -14.62 -24.74 -43.43
C GLY A 929 -14.58 -26.22 -43.06
N LEU A 930 -13.39 -26.85 -43.19
CA LEU A 930 -13.17 -28.24 -42.78
C LEU A 930 -13.59 -28.47 -41.31
N HIS A 931 -13.26 -27.54 -40.42
CA HIS A 931 -13.58 -27.65 -38.99
C HIS A 931 -15.10 -27.69 -38.71
N ASP A 932 -15.89 -26.87 -39.40
CA ASP A 932 -17.35 -26.84 -39.25
C ASP A 932 -17.99 -28.11 -39.81
N PHE A 933 -17.44 -28.65 -40.90
CA PHE A 933 -17.82 -29.95 -41.43
C PHE A 933 -17.54 -31.09 -40.44
N LEU A 934 -16.33 -31.14 -39.86
CA LEU A 934 -15.97 -32.16 -38.87
C LEU A 934 -16.81 -32.04 -37.60
N LEU A 935 -17.10 -30.82 -37.14
CA LEU A 935 -17.97 -30.59 -35.98
C LEU A 935 -19.41 -31.05 -36.26
N THR A 936 -19.93 -30.77 -37.46
CA THR A 936 -21.27 -31.23 -37.89
C THR A 936 -21.33 -32.76 -38.01
N ALA A 937 -20.24 -33.41 -38.44
CA ALA A 937 -20.15 -34.87 -38.45
C ALA A 937 -20.15 -35.46 -37.03
N LEU A 938 -19.47 -34.81 -36.07
CA LEU A 938 -19.49 -35.20 -34.66
C LEU A 938 -20.88 -35.00 -34.03
N GLU A 939 -21.55 -33.89 -34.32
CA GLU A 939 -22.95 -33.64 -33.95
C GLU A 939 -23.89 -34.73 -34.48
N SER A 940 -23.70 -35.12 -35.74
CA SER A 940 -24.47 -36.20 -36.36
C SER A 940 -24.26 -37.53 -35.62
N CYS A 941 -23.04 -37.83 -35.18
CA CYS A 941 -22.78 -39.01 -34.33
C CYS A 941 -23.47 -38.91 -32.97
N TYR A 942 -23.41 -37.75 -32.32
CA TYR A 942 -24.05 -37.52 -31.04
C TYR A 942 -25.57 -37.75 -31.14
N GLU A 943 -26.23 -37.15 -32.14
CA GLU A 943 -27.66 -37.37 -32.38
C GLU A 943 -28.00 -38.83 -32.72
N HIS A 944 -27.14 -39.51 -33.48
CA HIS A 944 -27.37 -40.91 -33.84
C HIS A 944 -27.37 -41.80 -32.59
N ILE A 945 -26.39 -41.61 -31.70
CA ILE A 945 -26.27 -42.38 -30.46
C ILE A 945 -27.44 -42.09 -29.51
N GLN A 946 -27.95 -40.85 -29.47
CA GLN A 946 -29.17 -40.52 -28.73
C GLN A 946 -30.40 -41.25 -29.27
N LYS A 947 -30.56 -41.32 -30.60
CA LYS A 947 -31.71 -41.93 -31.27
C LYS A 947 -31.66 -43.46 -31.26
N GLU A 948 -30.47 -44.07 -31.21
CA GLU A 948 -30.29 -45.53 -31.17
C GLU A 948 -30.86 -46.20 -29.91
N ASP A 949 -30.91 -45.50 -28.77
CA ASP A 949 -31.59 -46.00 -27.55
C ASP A 949 -33.09 -46.27 -27.82
N MET A 950 -33.73 -45.45 -28.67
CA MET A 950 -35.12 -45.67 -29.08
C MET A 950 -35.29 -46.89 -30.01
N ARG A 951 -34.28 -47.23 -30.81
CA ARG A 951 -34.33 -48.38 -31.75
C ARG A 951 -34.09 -49.71 -31.03
N LEU A 952 -33.21 -49.73 -30.04
CA LEU A 952 -32.92 -50.93 -29.24
C LEU A 952 -34.10 -51.36 -28.35
N HIS A 953 -35.00 -50.44 -27.99
CA HIS A 953 -36.26 -50.75 -27.29
C HIS A 953 -37.38 -51.29 -28.20
N HIS A 954 -37.23 -51.26 -29.53
CA HIS A 954 -38.21 -51.77 -30.50
C HIS A 954 -37.86 -53.13 -31.13
N LEU A 955 -36.76 -53.77 -30.71
CA LEU A 955 -36.45 -55.13 -31.15
C LEU A 955 -37.40 -56.14 -30.48
N PRO A 956 -38.14 -56.97 -31.24
CA PRO A 956 -38.92 -58.07 -30.67
C PRO A 956 -37.98 -59.05 -29.95
N GLY A 957 -38.39 -59.49 -28.75
CA GLY A 957 -37.55 -60.23 -27.81
C GLY A 957 -37.04 -61.58 -28.30
N HIS A 958 -35.92 -61.57 -29.01
CA HIS A 958 -35.20 -62.79 -29.38
C HIS A 958 -33.68 -62.60 -29.33
N TRP A 959 -33.17 -61.99 -28.27
CA TRP A 959 -31.73 -62.02 -27.98
C TRP A 959 -31.56 -62.75 -26.65
N ASP A 960 -31.28 -64.04 -26.75
CA ASP A 960 -31.09 -64.95 -25.62
C ASP A 960 -29.96 -64.45 -24.71
N ALA A 961 -30.29 -64.23 -23.44
CA ALA A 961 -29.40 -63.77 -22.38
C ALA A 961 -28.32 -64.79 -21.96
N ARG A 962 -27.94 -65.73 -22.84
CA ARG A 962 -26.96 -66.80 -22.55
C ARG A 962 -25.60 -66.63 -23.24
N GLU A 963 -25.41 -65.66 -24.12
CA GLU A 963 -24.10 -65.36 -24.73
C GLU A 963 -23.38 -64.13 -24.12
N LEU A 964 -23.89 -63.60 -23.01
CA LEU A 964 -23.35 -62.41 -22.34
C LEU A 964 -22.52 -62.71 -21.07
N TRP A 965 -22.02 -63.94 -20.91
CA TRP A 965 -21.11 -64.33 -19.83
C TRP A 965 -19.84 -64.97 -20.36
#